data_AF-A0A1C5BH86-F1
#
_entry.id   AF-A0A1C5BH86-F1
#
_cell.length_a   1.000
_cell.length_b   1.000
_cell.length_c   1.000
_cell.angle_alpha   90.00
_cell.angle_beta   90.00
_cell.angle_gamma   90.00
#
_symmetry.space_group_name_H-M   'P 1'
#
loop_
_entity.id
_entity.type
_entity.pdbx_description
1 polymer ?
#
loop_
_entity_poly.entity_id
_entity_poly.type
_entity_poly.pdbx_seq_one_letter_code
_entity_poly.pdbx_strand_id
1 'polypeptide(L)'
;MSGAGPVPVSDRVAAALARTAEISVPMDPDTYDGTRGPELDALADELARIQAELESAQEGGAQAALVAARLGRCLALRFVLAGDPADRERAVRLLDEARTAAPLDEPDREAARRDLVLLLGSRLMTAHRGFSPGSDSRWTIDQLTSMLEVGAPLTHGGTGLVEDTGLLVRLLLEREEEQMPPELRANLLGLGALTEAVLKGDLGAVADGARGLLGAMPDMRVPGPLRALLPSLFAMLEDTLAGLPPEAQGIVPAPDGDPADPDEEAEQRHTRIRFLALAEVMSPETLAPEELPELLAELTGTRDPVTGEETRAPLQSRMIAALLHTTLAARSGDMEGFREALRLMHEAYTNGELDSRTHREWLRTVVPGVLAAAFLTGGSLQDEDMSRTLLEAQCWDEDPEDGNLAASLRMCGEVTRLQGRLTAALDSGDGDAVEDIIEALCELELDEAFEGAEEWTGVLAGFVLGYAYLGRVVLAASAEDRTEHLRAAAHHLQRAVETSVDVPVLRGLLDSSWAGLIALTAIAESDPSRIAEGVRRTRKALDNPGFTPGVRPWARGGIAIAMDTLHQLTGDPEPLDEAIAELTQGLAELPDGMPNGARLTWDLAALRAKRATLGPGEADAGELRAAVGLARASLRLAADDVLLQQGTHRGLRIARGAADRGRSAAFWALRAGLTEEAMACLEEGRSLVA
;
A
#
# COMPACT_ATOMS: atom_id res chain seq x y z
N MET A 1 -36.96 -67.28 -21.44
CA MET A 1 -37.77 -67.00 -20.24
C MET A 1 -37.23 -65.71 -19.64
N SER A 2 -37.81 -64.55 -19.99
CA SER A 2 -37.43 -63.25 -19.42
C SER A 2 -38.73 -62.56 -19.04
N GLY A 3 -38.91 -62.36 -17.75
CA GLY A 3 -40.14 -61.86 -17.15
C GLY A 3 -39.90 -61.56 -15.68
N ALA A 4 -38.83 -60.83 -15.38
CA ALA A 4 -38.75 -60.10 -14.13
C ALA A 4 -39.56 -58.81 -14.35
N GLY A 5 -40.67 -58.66 -13.62
CA GLY A 5 -41.38 -57.38 -13.57
C GLY A 5 -40.46 -56.26 -13.06
N PRO A 6 -40.82 -54.98 -13.28
CA PRO A 6 -40.03 -53.86 -12.78
C PRO A 6 -39.82 -54.00 -11.27
N VAL A 7 -38.56 -53.89 -10.83
CA VAL A 7 -38.19 -53.97 -9.41
C VAL A 7 -38.98 -52.89 -8.64
N PRO A 8 -39.66 -53.25 -7.54
CA PRO A 8 -40.40 -52.30 -6.72
C PRO A 8 -39.54 -51.08 -6.33
N VAL A 9 -40.14 -49.88 -6.30
CA VAL A 9 -39.45 -48.63 -5.93
C VAL A 9 -38.76 -48.76 -4.56
N SER A 10 -39.40 -49.42 -3.60
CA SER A 10 -38.85 -49.64 -2.25
C SER A 10 -37.53 -50.45 -2.25
N ASP A 11 -37.42 -51.46 -3.12
CA ASP A 11 -36.20 -52.28 -3.24
C ASP A 11 -35.07 -51.49 -3.93
N ARG A 12 -35.42 -50.65 -4.92
CA ARG A 12 -34.46 -49.72 -5.56
C ARG A 12 -33.95 -48.66 -4.59
N VAL A 13 -34.85 -48.08 -3.77
CA VAL A 13 -34.50 -47.13 -2.69
C VAL A 13 -33.51 -47.78 -1.73
N ALA A 14 -33.82 -48.96 -1.19
CA ALA A 14 -32.94 -49.65 -0.25
C ALA A 14 -31.54 -49.93 -0.85
N ALA A 15 -31.48 -50.37 -2.11
CA ALA A 15 -30.21 -50.62 -2.81
C ALA A 15 -29.40 -49.34 -3.08
N ALA A 16 -30.04 -48.23 -3.42
CA ALA A 16 -29.38 -46.94 -3.60
C ALA A 16 -28.87 -46.35 -2.26
N LEU A 17 -29.66 -46.46 -1.19
CA LEU A 17 -29.25 -46.03 0.15
C LEU A 17 -28.07 -46.85 0.69
N ALA A 18 -28.05 -48.16 0.47
CA ALA A 18 -26.94 -49.02 0.90
C ALA A 18 -25.61 -48.67 0.22
N ARG A 19 -25.62 -48.39 -1.09
CA ARG A 19 -24.41 -48.01 -1.84
C ARG A 19 -23.86 -46.63 -1.45
N THR A 20 -24.70 -45.77 -0.88
CA THR A 20 -24.33 -44.39 -0.51
C THR A 20 -24.02 -44.23 0.97
N ALA A 21 -24.11 -45.32 1.75
CA ALA A 21 -23.92 -45.32 3.20
C ALA A 21 -22.49 -44.92 3.61
N GLU A 22 -21.47 -45.36 2.85
CA GLU A 22 -20.05 -45.09 3.12
C GLU A 22 -19.54 -43.80 2.46
N ILE A 23 -20.36 -43.16 1.61
CA ILE A 23 -20.00 -41.88 1.00
C ILE A 23 -19.99 -40.82 2.10
N SER A 24 -18.95 -39.98 2.08
CA SER A 24 -18.81 -38.80 2.93
C SER A 24 -18.14 -37.68 2.14
N VAL A 25 -18.48 -36.44 2.48
CA VAL A 25 -17.88 -35.24 1.87
C VAL A 25 -16.54 -34.97 2.57
N PRO A 26 -15.40 -34.92 1.87
CA PRO A 26 -14.12 -34.59 2.49
C PRO A 26 -14.02 -33.09 2.78
N MET A 27 -13.26 -32.73 3.83
CA MET A 27 -12.85 -31.33 4.04
C MET A 27 -11.74 -30.92 3.06
N ASP A 28 -10.85 -31.86 2.72
CA ASP A 28 -9.75 -31.67 1.77
C ASP A 28 -9.90 -32.65 0.59
N PRO A 29 -10.26 -32.18 -0.62
CA PRO A 29 -10.52 -33.05 -1.76
C PRO A 29 -9.31 -33.92 -2.14
N ASP A 30 -8.09 -33.42 -1.92
CA ASP A 30 -6.84 -34.11 -2.29
C ASP A 30 -6.62 -35.40 -1.49
N THR A 31 -7.28 -35.54 -0.35
CA THR A 31 -7.17 -36.69 0.55
C THR A 31 -8.22 -37.77 0.29
N TYR A 32 -9.19 -37.51 -0.59
CA TYR A 32 -10.32 -38.40 -0.81
C TYR A 32 -9.98 -39.58 -1.74
N ASP A 33 -10.07 -40.79 -1.20
CA ASP A 33 -9.78 -42.03 -1.92
C ASP A 33 -11.02 -42.81 -2.39
N GLY A 34 -12.23 -42.39 -2.00
CA GLY A 34 -13.50 -43.08 -2.28
C GLY A 34 -14.11 -42.90 -3.68
N THR A 35 -15.43 -43.10 -3.76
CA THR A 35 -16.26 -43.09 -4.98
C THR A 35 -16.20 -41.76 -5.72
N ARG A 36 -15.84 -41.78 -7.00
CA ARG A 36 -15.62 -40.56 -7.80
C ARG A 36 -15.93 -40.76 -9.29
N GLY A 37 -16.05 -39.65 -10.03
CA GLY A 37 -16.23 -39.68 -11.48
C GLY A 37 -17.51 -40.41 -11.91
N PRO A 38 -17.47 -41.25 -12.97
CA PRO A 38 -18.67 -41.85 -13.55
C PRO A 38 -19.52 -42.70 -12.58
N GLU A 39 -18.89 -43.30 -11.56
CA GLU A 39 -19.61 -44.08 -10.56
C GLU A 39 -20.46 -43.17 -9.64
N LEU A 40 -19.89 -42.04 -9.22
CA LEU A 40 -20.59 -41.03 -8.44
C LEU A 40 -21.71 -40.38 -9.25
N ASP A 41 -21.46 -40.10 -10.54
CA ASP A 41 -22.46 -39.55 -11.46
C ASP A 41 -23.67 -40.48 -11.62
N ALA A 42 -23.41 -41.77 -11.84
CA ALA A 42 -24.46 -42.77 -11.98
C ALA A 42 -25.32 -42.90 -10.71
N LEU A 43 -24.71 -42.82 -9.53
CA LEU A 43 -25.41 -42.85 -8.24
C LEU A 43 -26.25 -41.59 -8.02
N ALA A 44 -25.72 -40.41 -8.33
CA ALA A 44 -26.46 -39.14 -8.24
C ALA A 44 -27.68 -39.14 -9.19
N ASP A 45 -27.49 -39.56 -10.44
CA ASP A 45 -28.57 -39.66 -11.43
C ASP A 45 -29.65 -40.68 -11.02
N GLU A 46 -29.23 -41.80 -10.43
CA GLU A 46 -30.16 -42.81 -9.93
C GLU A 46 -31.00 -42.27 -8.77
N LEU A 47 -30.37 -41.63 -7.77
CA LEU A 47 -31.07 -41.02 -6.65
C LEU A 47 -32.00 -39.89 -7.10
N ALA A 48 -31.60 -39.07 -8.08
CA ALA A 48 -32.44 -38.01 -8.65
C ALA A 48 -33.70 -38.57 -9.33
N ARG A 49 -33.58 -39.69 -10.06
CA ARG A 49 -34.75 -40.38 -10.64
C ARG A 49 -35.67 -40.95 -9.57
N ILE A 50 -35.10 -41.59 -8.54
CA ILE A 50 -35.87 -42.15 -7.42
C ILE A 50 -36.61 -41.04 -6.66
N GLN A 51 -35.95 -39.90 -6.41
CA GLN A 51 -36.57 -38.74 -5.76
C GLN A 51 -37.78 -38.25 -6.55
N ALA A 52 -37.63 -38.03 -7.86
CA ALA A 52 -38.73 -37.55 -8.71
C ALA A 52 -39.91 -38.55 -8.76
N GLU A 53 -39.63 -39.86 -8.79
CA GLU A 53 -40.66 -40.90 -8.70
C GLU A 53 -41.42 -40.83 -7.36
N LEU A 54 -40.73 -40.69 -6.23
CA LEU A 54 -41.34 -40.60 -4.89
C LEU A 54 -42.16 -39.33 -4.69
N GLU A 55 -41.66 -38.18 -5.17
CA GLU A 55 -42.38 -36.90 -5.13
C GLU A 55 -43.70 -36.96 -5.91
N SER A 56 -43.68 -37.60 -7.09
CA SER A 56 -44.87 -37.77 -7.93
C SER A 56 -45.93 -38.68 -7.30
N ALA A 57 -45.52 -39.64 -6.48
CA ALA A 57 -46.40 -40.63 -5.86
C ALA A 57 -47.05 -40.14 -4.55
N GLN A 58 -46.56 -39.05 -3.94
CA GLN A 58 -46.92 -38.62 -2.58
C GLN A 58 -46.74 -39.73 -1.52
N GLU A 59 -45.87 -40.71 -1.77
CA GLU A 59 -45.63 -41.86 -0.91
C GLU A 59 -44.36 -41.67 -0.06
N GLY A 60 -44.43 -42.08 1.22
CA GLY A 60 -43.23 -42.34 2.03
C GLY A 60 -42.34 -41.13 2.35
N GLY A 61 -42.89 -40.07 2.96
CA GLY A 61 -42.17 -38.82 3.25
C GLY A 61 -40.80 -38.97 3.96
N ALA A 62 -40.61 -39.99 4.80
CA ALA A 62 -39.31 -40.30 5.39
C ALA A 62 -38.30 -40.89 4.39
N GLN A 63 -38.75 -41.80 3.51
CA GLN A 63 -37.90 -42.37 2.46
C GLN A 63 -37.54 -41.32 1.41
N ALA A 64 -38.49 -40.45 1.03
CA ALA A 64 -38.23 -39.33 0.13
C ALA A 64 -37.19 -38.36 0.71
N ALA A 65 -37.35 -37.96 1.98
CA ALA A 65 -36.38 -37.10 2.67
C ALA A 65 -34.99 -37.73 2.78
N LEU A 66 -34.92 -39.05 3.03
CA LEU A 66 -33.64 -39.75 3.14
C LEU A 66 -32.93 -39.88 1.78
N VAL A 67 -33.68 -40.15 0.71
CA VAL A 67 -33.16 -40.15 -0.66
C VAL A 67 -32.67 -38.76 -1.05
N ALA A 68 -33.42 -37.70 -0.72
CA ALA A 68 -33.01 -36.31 -0.94
C ALA A 68 -31.70 -35.98 -0.20
N ALA A 69 -31.56 -36.39 1.07
CA ALA A 69 -30.34 -36.21 1.84
C ALA A 69 -29.12 -36.92 1.21
N ARG A 70 -29.29 -38.17 0.75
CA ARG A 70 -28.21 -38.92 0.08
C ARG A 70 -27.87 -38.35 -1.30
N LEU A 71 -28.86 -37.83 -2.03
CA LEU A 71 -28.61 -37.11 -3.28
C LEU A 71 -27.81 -35.83 -3.00
N GLY A 72 -28.22 -35.03 -2.01
CA GLY A 72 -27.51 -33.83 -1.57
C GLY A 72 -26.05 -34.11 -1.24
N ARG A 73 -25.77 -35.22 -0.53
CA ARG A 73 -24.40 -35.68 -0.26
C ARG A 73 -23.60 -36.01 -1.53
N CYS A 74 -24.20 -36.74 -2.47
CA CYS A 74 -23.51 -37.11 -3.71
C CYS A 74 -23.17 -35.87 -4.55
N LEU A 75 -24.10 -34.91 -4.62
CA LEU A 75 -23.89 -33.63 -5.30
C LEU A 75 -22.83 -32.78 -4.58
N ALA A 76 -22.84 -32.74 -3.24
CA ALA A 76 -21.82 -32.07 -2.45
C ALA A 76 -20.42 -32.65 -2.71
N LEU A 77 -20.29 -33.98 -2.72
CA LEU A 77 -19.03 -34.63 -3.04
C LEU A 77 -18.58 -34.34 -4.49
N ARG A 78 -19.52 -34.37 -5.45
CA ARG A 78 -19.22 -34.06 -6.85
C ARG A 78 -18.74 -32.63 -7.02
N PHE A 79 -19.39 -31.67 -6.36
CA PHE A 79 -18.91 -30.29 -6.32
C PHE A 79 -17.51 -30.17 -5.71
N VAL A 80 -17.26 -30.80 -4.56
CA VAL A 80 -15.95 -30.73 -3.89
C VAL A 80 -14.83 -31.31 -4.78
N LEU A 81 -15.12 -32.31 -5.61
CA LEU A 81 -14.14 -32.94 -6.50
C LEU A 81 -14.04 -32.28 -7.90
N ALA A 82 -15.11 -31.70 -8.43
CA ALA A 82 -15.20 -31.26 -9.83
C ALA A 82 -15.63 -29.79 -10.02
N GLY A 83 -16.15 -29.12 -8.99
CA GLY A 83 -16.40 -27.67 -8.97
C GLY A 83 -17.67 -27.17 -9.67
N ASP A 84 -18.65 -28.03 -10.01
CA ASP A 84 -19.88 -27.60 -10.70
C ASP A 84 -20.81 -26.74 -9.80
N PRO A 85 -21.06 -25.45 -10.12
CA PRO A 85 -21.92 -24.58 -9.32
C PRO A 85 -23.36 -25.09 -9.16
N ALA A 86 -23.90 -25.79 -10.15
CA ALA A 86 -25.27 -26.31 -10.11
C ALA A 86 -25.42 -27.42 -9.05
N ASP A 87 -24.37 -28.22 -8.88
CA ASP A 87 -24.32 -29.25 -7.84
C ASP A 87 -24.30 -28.64 -6.45
N ARG A 88 -23.50 -27.59 -6.24
CA ARG A 88 -23.47 -26.87 -4.97
C ARG A 88 -24.83 -26.30 -4.62
N GLU A 89 -25.46 -25.56 -5.54
CA GLU A 89 -26.77 -24.94 -5.29
C GLU A 89 -27.82 -26.00 -4.89
N ARG A 90 -27.84 -27.13 -5.61
CA ARG A 90 -28.78 -28.22 -5.31
C ARG A 90 -28.42 -28.99 -4.05
N ALA A 91 -27.14 -29.24 -3.78
CA ALA A 91 -26.66 -29.89 -2.57
C ALA A 91 -27.00 -29.09 -1.31
N VAL A 92 -26.75 -27.78 -1.32
CA VAL A 92 -27.07 -26.88 -0.20
C VAL A 92 -28.56 -26.94 0.13
N ARG A 93 -29.44 -26.82 -0.89
CA ARG A 93 -30.89 -26.94 -0.68
C ARG A 93 -31.29 -28.28 -0.06
N LEU A 94 -30.89 -29.39 -0.67
CA LEU A 94 -31.30 -30.73 -0.23
C LEU A 94 -30.79 -31.07 1.18
N LEU A 95 -29.57 -30.66 1.53
CA LEU A 95 -28.98 -30.92 2.84
C LEU A 95 -29.58 -30.01 3.93
N ASP A 96 -29.87 -28.74 3.61
CA ASP A 96 -30.52 -27.80 4.54
C ASP A 96 -31.98 -28.19 4.82
N GLU A 97 -32.72 -28.66 3.80
CA GLU A 97 -34.05 -29.23 3.98
C GLU A 97 -33.99 -30.53 4.82
N ALA A 98 -33.05 -31.43 4.51
CA ALA A 98 -32.91 -32.69 5.23
C ALA A 98 -32.58 -32.49 6.71
N ARG A 99 -31.71 -31.55 7.08
CA ARG A 99 -31.34 -31.35 8.49
C ARG A 99 -32.52 -30.90 9.37
N THR A 100 -33.57 -30.33 8.78
CA THR A 100 -34.77 -29.86 9.50
C THR A 100 -36.00 -30.73 9.25
N ALA A 101 -35.87 -31.78 8.43
CA ALA A 101 -36.96 -32.67 8.05
C ALA A 101 -37.48 -33.45 9.26
N ALA A 102 -38.73 -33.17 9.66
CA ALA A 102 -39.43 -33.90 10.72
C ALA A 102 -39.52 -35.43 10.49
N PRO A 103 -39.62 -35.95 9.24
CA PRO A 103 -39.66 -37.39 8.99
C PRO A 103 -38.33 -38.13 9.21
N LEU A 104 -37.19 -37.44 9.27
CA LEU A 104 -35.88 -38.08 9.50
C LEU A 104 -35.65 -38.33 10.99
N ASP A 105 -34.76 -39.27 11.31
CA ASP A 105 -34.28 -39.42 12.68
C ASP A 105 -33.12 -38.45 12.98
N GLU A 106 -32.70 -38.40 14.25
CA GLU A 106 -31.62 -37.49 14.66
C GLU A 106 -30.27 -37.80 13.99
N PRO A 107 -29.84 -39.09 13.87
CA PRO A 107 -28.63 -39.45 13.13
C PRO A 107 -28.63 -38.99 11.67
N ASP A 108 -29.74 -39.15 10.94
CA ASP A 108 -29.81 -38.74 9.53
C ASP A 108 -29.83 -37.21 9.39
N ARG A 109 -30.53 -36.49 10.28
CA ARG A 109 -30.46 -35.01 10.33
C ARG A 109 -29.05 -34.50 10.61
N GLU A 110 -28.35 -35.13 11.56
CA GLU A 110 -26.98 -34.77 11.92
C GLU A 110 -26.00 -35.09 10.79
N ALA A 111 -26.20 -36.21 10.09
CA ALA A 111 -25.40 -36.54 8.91
C ALA A 111 -25.57 -35.48 7.80
N ALA A 112 -26.80 -35.03 7.53
CA ALA A 112 -27.06 -33.96 6.57
C ALA A 112 -26.40 -32.63 6.97
N ARG A 113 -26.50 -32.25 8.26
CA ARG A 113 -25.81 -31.07 8.80
C ARG A 113 -24.30 -31.17 8.62
N ARG A 114 -23.71 -32.32 8.96
CA ARG A 114 -22.26 -32.56 8.83
C ARG A 114 -21.79 -32.48 7.39
N ASP A 115 -22.52 -33.09 6.46
CA ASP A 115 -22.20 -33.03 5.02
C ASP A 115 -22.26 -31.58 4.51
N LEU A 116 -23.23 -30.78 4.97
CA LEU A 116 -23.34 -29.36 4.64
C LEU A 116 -22.17 -28.54 5.21
N VAL A 117 -21.78 -28.78 6.47
CA VAL A 117 -20.60 -28.14 7.07
C VAL A 117 -19.33 -28.47 6.28
N LEU A 118 -19.15 -29.74 5.86
CA LEU A 118 -17.97 -30.17 5.10
C LEU A 118 -17.93 -29.58 3.70
N LEU A 119 -19.08 -29.50 3.02
CA LEU A 119 -19.23 -28.82 1.72
C LEU A 119 -18.78 -27.36 1.80
N LEU A 120 -19.34 -26.60 2.74
CA LEU A 120 -19.08 -25.16 2.90
C LEU A 120 -17.65 -24.92 3.41
N GLY A 121 -17.18 -25.75 4.34
CA GLY A 121 -15.82 -25.69 4.89
C GLY A 121 -14.73 -26.00 3.85
N SER A 122 -14.92 -27.04 3.02
CA SER A 122 -14.01 -27.37 1.91
C SER A 122 -13.88 -26.20 0.93
N ARG A 123 -14.99 -25.52 0.64
CA ARG A 123 -15.00 -24.36 -0.25
C ARG A 123 -14.24 -23.18 0.35
N LEU A 124 -14.48 -22.85 1.62
CA LEU A 124 -13.77 -21.79 2.33
C LEU A 124 -12.26 -22.08 2.39
N MET A 125 -11.88 -23.35 2.62
CA MET A 125 -10.48 -23.77 2.63
C MET A 125 -9.82 -23.63 1.24
N THR A 126 -10.52 -24.01 0.17
CA THR A 126 -10.04 -23.89 -1.21
C THR A 126 -9.84 -22.42 -1.60
N ALA A 127 -10.80 -21.56 -1.26
CA ALA A 127 -10.67 -20.12 -1.44
C ALA A 127 -9.46 -19.58 -0.67
N HIS A 128 -9.29 -19.96 0.59
CA HIS A 128 -8.15 -19.53 1.41
C HIS A 128 -6.79 -19.98 0.84
N ARG A 129 -6.69 -21.19 0.28
CA ARG A 129 -5.48 -21.67 -0.43
C ARG A 129 -5.19 -20.83 -1.68
N GLY A 130 -6.23 -20.48 -2.45
CA GLY A 130 -6.11 -19.61 -3.63
C GLY A 130 -5.60 -18.20 -3.32
N PHE A 131 -5.90 -17.69 -2.11
CA PHE A 131 -5.45 -16.37 -1.64
C PHE A 131 -4.16 -16.39 -0.80
N SER A 132 -3.51 -17.55 -0.60
CA SER A 132 -2.21 -17.64 0.04
C SER A 132 -1.10 -17.66 -1.03
N PRO A 133 -0.56 -16.51 -1.44
CA PRO A 133 0.62 -16.49 -2.28
C PRO A 133 1.81 -17.07 -1.51
N GLY A 134 2.78 -17.62 -2.23
CA GLY A 134 4.12 -17.82 -1.69
C GLY A 134 4.68 -16.47 -1.20
N SER A 135 5.61 -16.52 -0.24
CA SER A 135 6.18 -15.36 0.48
C SER A 135 6.65 -14.17 -0.38
N ASP A 136 6.84 -14.36 -1.70
CA ASP A 136 7.45 -13.38 -2.62
C ASP A 136 6.60 -13.07 -3.87
N SER A 137 5.33 -13.52 -3.96
CA SER A 137 4.56 -13.40 -5.21
C SER A 137 3.77 -12.08 -5.28
N ARG A 138 4.19 -11.19 -6.19
CA ARG A 138 3.36 -10.05 -6.68
C ARG A 138 2.06 -10.60 -7.27
N TRP A 139 0.97 -9.83 -7.16
CA TRP A 139 -0.35 -10.28 -7.57
C TRP A 139 -0.63 -9.94 -9.03
N THR A 140 -1.36 -10.81 -9.73
CA THR A 140 -1.96 -10.48 -11.03
C THR A 140 -3.31 -9.80 -10.84
N ILE A 141 -3.76 -9.07 -11.86
CA ILE A 141 -5.10 -8.44 -11.86
C ILE A 141 -6.19 -9.50 -11.62
N ASP A 142 -6.05 -10.68 -12.22
CA ASP A 142 -7.00 -11.80 -12.07
C ASP A 142 -7.11 -12.31 -10.63
N GLN A 143 -6.00 -12.40 -9.90
CA GLN A 143 -6.00 -12.88 -8.51
C GLN A 143 -6.69 -11.89 -7.56
N LEU A 144 -6.41 -10.59 -7.71
CA LEU A 144 -7.06 -9.55 -6.92
C LEU A 144 -8.53 -9.40 -7.28
N THR A 145 -8.87 -9.53 -8.56
CA THR A 145 -10.24 -9.57 -9.04
C THR A 145 -11.01 -10.73 -8.44
N SER A 146 -10.44 -11.93 -8.46
CA SER A 146 -11.04 -13.12 -7.84
C SER A 146 -11.28 -12.95 -6.34
N MET A 147 -10.41 -12.19 -5.66
CA MET A 147 -10.57 -11.87 -4.24
C MET A 147 -11.75 -10.92 -4.00
N LEU A 148 -11.91 -9.89 -4.83
CA LEU A 148 -13.07 -8.97 -4.74
C LEU A 148 -14.38 -9.72 -5.01
N GLU A 149 -14.41 -10.60 -6.01
CA GLU A 149 -15.59 -11.41 -6.35
C GLU A 149 -15.97 -12.43 -5.27
N VAL A 150 -15.00 -12.86 -4.44
CA VAL A 150 -15.27 -13.68 -3.26
C VAL A 150 -15.96 -12.89 -2.14
N GLY A 151 -15.65 -11.60 -2.01
CA GLY A 151 -16.27 -10.71 -1.03
C GLY A 151 -17.64 -10.18 -1.43
N ALA A 152 -18.06 -10.36 -2.69
CA ALA A 152 -19.34 -9.91 -3.21
C ALA A 152 -20.46 -10.95 -3.01
N PRO A 153 -21.70 -10.53 -2.66
CA PRO A 153 -22.88 -11.40 -2.70
C PRO A 153 -23.16 -11.96 -4.10
N LEU A 154 -23.85 -13.11 -4.19
CA LEU A 154 -24.34 -13.67 -5.45
C LEU A 154 -25.22 -12.68 -6.22
N THR A 155 -26.04 -11.92 -5.50
CA THR A 155 -26.93 -10.91 -6.09
C THR A 155 -26.17 -9.76 -6.76
N HIS A 156 -24.87 -9.62 -6.49
CA HIS A 156 -23.99 -8.60 -7.05
C HIS A 156 -22.89 -9.21 -7.93
N GLY A 157 -23.14 -10.39 -8.51
CA GLY A 157 -22.19 -11.08 -9.39
C GLY A 157 -21.02 -11.76 -8.69
N GLY A 158 -21.05 -11.86 -7.35
CA GLY A 158 -20.03 -12.56 -6.60
C GLY A 158 -20.14 -14.08 -6.69
N THR A 159 -19.13 -14.79 -6.18
CA THR A 159 -19.05 -16.26 -6.29
C THR A 159 -20.06 -16.99 -5.39
N GLY A 160 -20.64 -16.29 -4.43
CA GLY A 160 -21.51 -16.84 -3.40
C GLY A 160 -20.83 -17.44 -2.19
N LEU A 161 -19.56 -17.12 -1.99
CA LEU A 161 -18.84 -17.51 -0.79
C LEU A 161 -19.36 -16.75 0.46
N VAL A 162 -19.89 -15.54 0.31
CA VAL A 162 -20.46 -14.76 1.43
C VAL A 162 -21.65 -15.49 2.05
N GLU A 163 -22.59 -15.96 1.23
CA GLU A 163 -23.76 -16.72 1.63
C GLU A 163 -23.37 -18.06 2.26
N ASP A 164 -22.42 -18.76 1.64
CA ASP A 164 -21.87 -20.03 2.15
C ASP A 164 -21.21 -19.84 3.52
N THR A 165 -20.46 -18.75 3.69
CA THR A 165 -19.79 -18.41 4.96
C THR A 165 -20.82 -18.11 6.04
N GLY A 166 -21.83 -17.29 5.73
CA GLY A 166 -22.91 -16.98 6.67
C GLY A 166 -23.75 -18.21 7.05
N LEU A 167 -23.94 -19.16 6.13
CA LEU A 167 -24.59 -20.44 6.43
C LEU A 167 -23.70 -21.35 7.29
N LEU A 168 -22.41 -21.46 6.95
CA LEU A 168 -21.44 -22.24 7.72
C LEU A 168 -21.36 -21.77 9.18
N VAL A 169 -21.25 -20.45 9.39
CA VAL A 169 -21.23 -19.85 10.73
C VAL A 169 -22.50 -20.23 11.52
N ARG A 170 -23.68 -20.12 10.90
CA ARG A 170 -24.94 -20.53 11.54
C ARG A 170 -24.94 -21.99 11.94
N LEU A 171 -24.51 -22.90 11.05
CA LEU A 171 -24.47 -24.34 11.31
C LEU A 171 -23.47 -24.73 12.42
N LEU A 172 -22.37 -23.99 12.55
CA LEU A 172 -21.39 -24.19 13.62
C LEU A 172 -21.92 -23.69 14.98
N LEU A 173 -22.69 -22.60 14.99
CA LEU A 173 -23.29 -22.05 16.21
C LEU A 173 -24.56 -22.81 16.66
N GLU A 174 -25.29 -23.46 15.76
CA GLU A 174 -26.47 -24.29 16.09
C GLU A 174 -26.13 -25.48 17.01
N ARG A 175 -24.91 -25.99 16.92
CA ARG A 175 -24.40 -27.09 17.76
C ARG A 175 -23.09 -26.65 18.39
N GLU A 176 -23.20 -25.75 19.37
CA GLU A 176 -22.06 -25.43 20.24
C GLU A 176 -21.49 -26.74 20.80
N GLU A 177 -20.33 -27.16 20.31
CA GLU A 177 -19.62 -28.28 20.90
C GLU A 177 -19.16 -27.89 22.29
N GLU A 178 -19.26 -28.82 23.25
CA GLU A 178 -18.93 -28.60 24.67
C GLU A 178 -17.48 -28.12 24.90
N GLN A 179 -16.63 -28.18 23.87
CA GLN A 179 -15.22 -27.81 23.86
C GLN A 179 -14.91 -26.57 23.00
N MET A 180 -15.91 -25.88 22.43
CA MET A 180 -15.66 -24.69 21.62
C MET A 180 -15.03 -23.57 22.46
N PRO A 181 -13.82 -23.08 22.12
CA PRO A 181 -13.21 -21.98 22.84
C PRO A 181 -14.08 -20.71 22.77
N PRO A 182 -14.16 -19.92 23.87
CA PRO A 182 -14.97 -18.70 23.89
C PRO A 182 -14.52 -17.67 22.84
N GLU A 183 -13.22 -17.64 22.54
CA GLU A 183 -12.62 -16.80 21.49
C GLU A 183 -13.11 -17.21 20.10
N LEU A 184 -13.12 -18.51 19.79
CA LEU A 184 -13.64 -19.03 18.52
C LEU A 184 -15.12 -18.70 18.35
N ARG A 185 -15.91 -18.83 19.43
CA ARG A 185 -17.32 -18.45 19.44
C ARG A 185 -17.53 -16.97 19.17
N ALA A 186 -16.76 -16.09 19.80
CA ALA A 186 -16.81 -14.65 19.57
C ALA A 186 -16.45 -14.30 18.11
N ASN A 187 -15.42 -14.95 17.56
CA ASN A 187 -15.00 -14.75 16.17
C ASN A 187 -16.05 -15.22 15.17
N LEU A 188 -16.70 -16.36 15.41
CA LEU A 188 -17.82 -16.85 14.58
C LEU A 188 -19.01 -15.89 14.61
N LEU A 189 -19.38 -15.36 15.79
CA LEU A 189 -20.43 -14.36 15.90
C LEU A 189 -20.09 -13.06 15.15
N GLY A 190 -18.85 -12.57 15.27
CA GLY A 190 -18.37 -11.40 14.54
C GLY A 190 -18.39 -11.61 13.02
N LEU A 191 -17.89 -12.76 12.55
CA LEU A 191 -17.92 -13.11 11.13
C LEU A 191 -19.36 -13.24 10.60
N GLY A 192 -20.26 -13.83 11.39
CA GLY A 192 -21.69 -13.91 11.07
C GLY A 192 -22.32 -12.53 10.89
N ALA A 193 -22.10 -11.63 11.85
CA ALA A 193 -22.59 -10.25 11.78
C ALA A 193 -22.04 -9.50 10.56
N LEU A 194 -20.76 -9.66 10.24
CA LEU A 194 -20.16 -9.09 9.04
C LEU A 194 -20.81 -9.63 7.76
N THR A 195 -20.96 -10.95 7.63
CA THR A 195 -21.61 -11.53 6.43
C THR A 195 -23.05 -11.06 6.28
N GLU A 196 -23.80 -10.90 7.39
CA GLU A 196 -25.16 -10.38 7.36
C GLU A 196 -25.22 -8.90 6.94
N ALA A 197 -24.28 -8.09 7.41
CA ALA A 197 -24.14 -6.69 7.00
C ALA A 197 -23.85 -6.57 5.49
N VAL A 198 -22.93 -7.39 4.97
CA VAL A 198 -22.62 -7.44 3.52
C VAL A 198 -23.86 -7.82 2.71
N LEU A 199 -24.60 -8.86 3.12
CA LEU A 199 -25.81 -9.30 2.41
C LEU A 199 -26.94 -8.27 2.44
N LYS A 200 -27.01 -7.42 3.47
CA LYS A 200 -27.99 -6.34 3.58
C LYS A 200 -27.56 -5.04 2.90
N GLY A 201 -26.30 -4.95 2.47
CA GLY A 201 -25.72 -3.70 1.97
C GLY A 201 -25.55 -2.63 3.05
N ASP A 202 -25.44 -3.03 4.32
CA ASP A 202 -25.20 -2.12 5.44
C ASP A 202 -23.71 -1.79 5.53
N LEU A 203 -23.28 -0.85 4.71
CA LEU A 203 -21.87 -0.47 4.54
C LEU A 203 -21.22 0.00 5.86
N GLY A 204 -21.96 0.63 6.78
CA GLY A 204 -21.43 1.05 8.08
C GLY A 204 -21.13 -0.14 8.99
N ALA A 205 -22.07 -1.08 9.10
CA ALA A 205 -21.84 -2.32 9.84
C ALA A 205 -20.78 -3.22 9.18
N VAL A 206 -20.62 -3.15 7.85
CA VAL A 206 -19.51 -3.81 7.13
C VAL A 206 -18.16 -3.25 7.55
N ALA A 207 -17.99 -1.93 7.58
CA ALA A 207 -16.74 -1.30 7.98
C ALA A 207 -16.35 -1.65 9.43
N ASP A 208 -17.31 -1.56 10.36
CA ASP A 208 -17.11 -1.93 11.77
C ASP A 208 -16.79 -3.41 11.96
N GLY A 209 -17.56 -4.29 11.31
CA GLY A 209 -17.38 -5.73 11.37
C GLY A 209 -16.03 -6.17 10.79
N ALA A 210 -15.61 -5.56 9.68
CA ALA A 210 -14.33 -5.85 9.03
C ALA A 210 -13.14 -5.42 9.90
N ARG A 211 -13.20 -4.23 10.54
CA ARG A 211 -12.20 -3.78 11.53
C ARG A 211 -12.10 -4.75 12.71
N GLY A 212 -13.24 -5.19 13.24
CA GLY A 212 -13.30 -6.18 14.33
C GLY A 212 -12.66 -7.52 13.94
N LEU A 213 -12.96 -8.02 12.73
CA LEU A 213 -12.43 -9.29 12.24
C LEU A 213 -10.91 -9.25 12.02
N LEU A 214 -10.39 -8.16 11.45
CA LEU A 214 -8.94 -7.95 11.26
C LEU A 214 -8.19 -7.90 12.59
N GLY A 215 -8.77 -7.27 13.62
CA GLY A 215 -8.19 -7.23 14.95
C GLY A 215 -8.21 -8.59 15.67
N ALA A 216 -9.25 -9.40 15.44
CA ALA A 216 -9.44 -10.70 16.06
C ALA A 216 -8.64 -11.84 15.39
N MET A 217 -8.24 -11.67 14.12
CA MET A 217 -7.46 -12.65 13.36
C MET A 217 -6.18 -12.02 12.76
N PRO A 218 -5.16 -11.73 13.59
CA PRO A 218 -3.91 -11.12 13.12
C PRO A 218 -3.12 -12.00 12.14
N ASP A 219 -3.35 -13.33 12.18
CA ASP A 219 -2.75 -14.31 11.27
C ASP A 219 -3.52 -14.46 9.95
N MET A 220 -4.66 -13.77 9.78
CA MET A 220 -5.36 -13.73 8.49
C MET A 220 -4.42 -13.10 7.46
N ARG A 221 -3.90 -13.92 6.56
CA ARG A 221 -2.94 -13.53 5.52
C ARG A 221 -3.64 -12.72 4.42
N VAL A 222 -4.05 -11.51 4.77
CA VAL A 222 -4.30 -10.46 3.79
C VAL A 222 -2.94 -10.01 3.27
N PRO A 223 -2.76 -9.78 1.95
CA PRO A 223 -1.51 -9.26 1.42
C PRO A 223 -1.10 -8.01 2.20
N GLY A 224 0.18 -7.93 2.59
CA GLY A 224 0.71 -6.78 3.33
C GLY A 224 0.28 -5.43 2.76
N PRO A 225 0.37 -5.24 1.42
CA PRO A 225 -0.14 -4.08 0.72
C PRO A 225 -1.62 -3.79 0.97
N LEU A 226 -2.48 -4.79 0.74
CA LEU A 226 -3.93 -4.65 0.83
C LEU A 226 -4.40 -4.43 2.27
N ARG A 227 -3.78 -5.13 3.23
CA ARG A 227 -4.05 -4.96 4.68
C ARG A 227 -3.85 -3.52 5.12
N ALA A 228 -2.87 -2.83 4.54
CA ALA A 228 -2.56 -1.46 4.87
C ALA A 228 -3.48 -0.44 4.18
N LEU A 229 -4.26 -0.84 3.17
CA LEU A 229 -5.25 0.02 2.51
C LEU A 229 -6.64 -0.11 3.12
N LEU A 230 -6.93 -1.24 3.78
CA LEU A 230 -8.23 -1.51 4.38
C LEU A 230 -8.73 -0.37 5.31
N PRO A 231 -7.91 0.23 6.19
CA PRO A 231 -8.36 1.36 7.03
C PRO A 231 -8.82 2.55 6.20
N SER A 232 -8.02 2.99 5.21
CA SER A 232 -8.38 4.12 4.34
C SER A 232 -9.61 3.82 3.47
N LEU A 233 -9.77 2.57 3.03
CA LEU A 233 -10.97 2.13 2.30
C LEU A 233 -12.22 2.18 3.19
N PHE A 234 -12.12 1.77 4.46
CA PHE A 234 -13.23 1.87 5.40
C PHE A 234 -13.59 3.33 5.69
N ALA A 235 -12.60 4.19 5.92
CA ALA A 235 -12.82 5.61 6.13
C ALA A 235 -13.47 6.28 4.90
N MET A 236 -13.03 5.94 3.68
CA MET A 236 -13.64 6.42 2.44
C MET A 236 -15.09 5.95 2.31
N LEU A 237 -15.37 4.69 2.65
CA LEU A 237 -16.72 4.12 2.64
C LEU A 237 -17.63 4.89 3.62
N GLU A 238 -17.15 5.17 4.81
CA GLU A 238 -17.83 5.95 5.85
C GLU A 238 -18.10 7.40 5.40
N ASP A 239 -17.15 8.04 4.74
CA ASP A 239 -17.30 9.41 4.21
C ASP A 239 -18.34 9.46 3.07
N THR A 240 -18.32 8.48 2.16
CA THR A 240 -19.39 8.34 1.14
C THR A 240 -20.77 8.11 1.77
N LEU A 241 -20.86 7.41 2.90
CA LEU A 241 -22.13 7.23 3.61
C LEU A 241 -22.60 8.50 4.30
N ALA A 242 -21.68 9.27 4.89
CA ALA A 242 -21.99 10.54 5.54
C ALA A 242 -22.59 11.56 4.57
N GLY A 243 -22.18 11.52 3.29
CA GLY A 243 -22.72 12.36 2.22
C GLY A 243 -24.09 11.94 1.67
N LEU A 244 -24.59 10.73 1.99
CA LEU A 244 -25.90 10.25 1.51
C LEU A 244 -27.03 10.71 2.44
N PRO A 245 -28.25 10.98 1.94
CA PRO A 245 -29.40 11.26 2.80
C PRO A 245 -29.70 10.05 3.71
N PRO A 246 -30.21 10.25 4.95
CA PRO A 246 -30.41 9.18 5.94
C PRO A 246 -31.27 8.01 5.45
N GLU A 247 -32.12 8.25 4.45
CA GLU A 247 -32.99 7.25 3.81
C GLU A 247 -32.25 6.34 2.81
N ALA A 248 -31.05 6.74 2.36
CA ALA A 248 -30.15 5.99 1.47
C ALA A 248 -28.96 5.37 2.22
N GLN A 249 -28.74 5.75 3.48
CA GLN A 249 -27.73 5.16 4.36
C GLN A 249 -28.20 3.77 4.82
N GLY A 250 -27.76 2.72 4.14
CA GLY A 250 -27.94 1.32 4.58
C GLY A 250 -28.70 0.39 3.65
N ILE A 251 -29.06 0.83 2.43
CA ILE A 251 -29.62 -0.06 1.41
C ILE A 251 -29.03 0.35 0.05
N VAL A 252 -27.95 -0.29 -0.37
CA VAL A 252 -27.65 -0.40 -1.80
C VAL A 252 -28.63 -1.43 -2.35
N PRO A 253 -29.55 -1.09 -3.27
CA PRO A 253 -30.43 -2.07 -3.87
C PRO A 253 -29.57 -3.14 -4.54
N ALA A 254 -29.81 -4.41 -4.23
CA ALA A 254 -29.33 -5.48 -5.10
C ALA A 254 -29.87 -5.19 -6.51
N PRO A 255 -29.04 -5.25 -7.56
CA PRO A 255 -29.56 -5.11 -8.91
C PRO A 255 -30.59 -6.24 -9.10
N ASP A 256 -31.85 -5.85 -9.27
CA ASP A 256 -32.90 -6.79 -9.66
C ASP A 256 -32.40 -7.51 -10.91
N GLY A 257 -32.45 -8.85 -10.91
CA GLY A 257 -31.69 -9.74 -11.81
C GLY A 257 -32.03 -9.71 -13.30
N ASP A 258 -32.18 -8.52 -13.89
CA ASP A 258 -31.95 -8.28 -15.30
C ASP A 258 -30.42 -8.28 -15.58
N PRO A 259 -29.97 -8.70 -16.78
CA PRO A 259 -28.58 -8.55 -17.16
C PRO A 259 -28.20 -7.07 -17.02
N ALA A 260 -27.12 -6.80 -16.28
CA ALA A 260 -26.63 -5.46 -16.04
C ALA A 260 -26.58 -4.69 -17.38
N ASP A 261 -27.07 -3.46 -17.37
CA ASP A 261 -26.96 -2.57 -18.52
C ASP A 261 -25.48 -2.57 -18.97
N PRO A 262 -25.16 -2.68 -20.28
CA PRO A 262 -23.79 -2.57 -20.76
C PRO A 262 -23.03 -1.37 -20.17
N ASP A 263 -23.74 -0.27 -19.87
CA ASP A 263 -23.16 0.90 -19.21
C ASP A 263 -22.84 0.67 -17.72
N GLU A 264 -23.66 -0.12 -17.00
CA GLU A 264 -23.40 -0.54 -15.61
C GLU A 264 -22.22 -1.53 -15.50
N GLU A 265 -22.11 -2.48 -16.43
CA GLU A 265 -20.96 -3.39 -16.50
C GLU A 265 -19.65 -2.63 -16.77
N ALA A 266 -19.70 -1.61 -17.62
CA ALA A 266 -18.56 -0.75 -17.90
C ALA A 266 -18.14 0.06 -16.66
N GLU A 267 -19.08 0.63 -15.91
CA GLU A 267 -18.78 1.38 -14.69
C GLU A 267 -18.25 0.48 -13.55
N GLN A 268 -18.79 -0.73 -13.40
CA GLN A 268 -18.26 -1.71 -12.45
C GLN A 268 -16.81 -2.10 -12.79
N ARG A 269 -16.52 -2.28 -14.10
CA ARG A 269 -15.16 -2.52 -14.58
C ARG A 269 -14.23 -1.34 -14.27
N HIS A 270 -14.66 -0.11 -14.58
CA HIS A 270 -13.88 1.09 -14.27
C HIS A 270 -13.66 1.29 -12.77
N THR A 271 -14.63 0.92 -11.92
CA THR A 271 -14.49 0.93 -10.47
C THR A 271 -13.42 -0.06 -10.00
N ARG A 272 -13.41 -1.27 -10.54
CA ARG A 272 -12.42 -2.32 -10.25
C ARG A 272 -10.99 -1.88 -10.59
N ILE A 273 -10.76 -1.37 -11.80
CA ILE A 273 -9.42 -0.96 -12.22
C ILE A 273 -8.90 0.27 -11.46
N ARG A 274 -9.80 1.20 -11.08
CA ARG A 274 -9.43 2.34 -10.24
C ARG A 274 -8.97 1.88 -8.86
N PHE A 275 -9.64 0.89 -8.29
CA PHE A 275 -9.24 0.28 -7.03
C PHE A 275 -7.84 -0.36 -7.13
N LEU A 276 -7.57 -1.14 -8.18
CA LEU A 276 -6.26 -1.77 -8.40
C LEU A 276 -5.15 -0.74 -8.58
N ALA A 277 -5.40 0.33 -9.33
CA ALA A 277 -4.45 1.41 -9.50
C ALA A 277 -4.18 2.17 -8.21
N LEU A 278 -5.22 2.47 -7.42
CA LEU A 278 -5.04 3.10 -6.12
C LEU A 278 -4.25 2.20 -5.16
N ALA A 279 -4.46 0.89 -5.24
CA ALA A 279 -3.68 -0.06 -4.45
C ALA A 279 -2.19 -0.05 -4.81
N GLU A 280 -1.85 0.01 -6.10
CA GLU A 280 -0.47 0.17 -6.55
C GLU A 280 0.12 1.54 -6.17
N VAL A 281 -0.66 2.63 -6.25
CA VAL A 281 -0.22 3.97 -5.86
C VAL A 281 0.14 4.02 -4.37
N MET A 282 -0.72 3.45 -3.52
CA MET A 282 -0.60 3.52 -2.07
C MET A 282 0.36 2.47 -1.49
N SER A 283 0.48 1.31 -2.15
CA SER A 283 1.44 0.28 -1.81
C SER A 283 2.12 -0.23 -3.07
N PRO A 284 3.28 0.35 -3.44
CA PRO A 284 3.94 -0.01 -4.68
C PRO A 284 4.43 -1.47 -4.71
N GLU A 285 4.47 -2.07 -5.90
CA GLU A 285 4.73 -3.50 -6.15
C GLU A 285 3.63 -4.46 -5.64
N THR A 286 2.42 -3.94 -5.45
CA THR A 286 1.23 -4.79 -5.25
C THR A 286 0.99 -5.62 -6.50
N LEU A 287 1.07 -4.97 -7.66
CA LEU A 287 0.88 -5.59 -8.96
C LEU A 287 2.21 -6.02 -9.57
N ALA A 288 2.16 -7.09 -10.35
CA ALA A 288 3.29 -7.47 -11.20
C ALA A 288 3.57 -6.36 -12.25
N PRO A 289 4.83 -5.96 -12.49
CA PRO A 289 5.17 -4.88 -13.42
C PRO A 289 4.62 -5.07 -14.84
N GLU A 290 4.45 -6.32 -15.25
CA GLU A 290 3.93 -6.70 -16.57
C GLU A 290 2.45 -6.34 -16.75
N GLU A 291 1.70 -6.17 -15.66
CA GLU A 291 0.26 -5.86 -15.65
C GLU A 291 -0.01 -4.34 -15.73
N LEU A 292 0.97 -3.52 -15.31
CA LEU A 292 0.82 -2.06 -15.24
C LEU A 292 0.51 -1.39 -16.59
N PRO A 293 1.13 -1.79 -17.72
CA PRO A 293 0.81 -1.20 -19.02
C PRO A 293 -0.64 -1.46 -19.46
N GLU A 294 -1.19 -2.64 -19.19
CA GLU A 294 -2.58 -2.98 -19.51
C GLU A 294 -3.55 -2.18 -18.63
N LEU A 295 -3.27 -2.12 -17.33
CA LEU A 295 -4.05 -1.30 -16.38
C LEU A 295 -4.07 0.18 -16.78
N LEU A 296 -2.91 0.74 -17.14
CA LEU A 296 -2.81 2.13 -17.60
C LEU A 296 -3.60 2.35 -18.89
N ALA A 297 -3.48 1.45 -19.88
CA ALA A 297 -4.23 1.55 -21.13
C ALA A 297 -5.75 1.53 -20.89
N GLU A 298 -6.23 0.71 -19.97
CA GLU A 298 -7.65 0.65 -19.62
C GLU A 298 -8.14 1.92 -18.90
N LEU A 299 -7.32 2.49 -18.01
CA LEU A 299 -7.63 3.73 -17.28
C LEU A 299 -7.57 4.98 -18.17
N THR A 300 -6.73 4.99 -19.20
CA THR A 300 -6.63 6.12 -20.14
C THR A 300 -7.65 6.01 -21.27
N GLY A 301 -8.01 4.79 -21.65
CA GLY A 301 -8.79 4.49 -22.85
C GLY A 301 -7.92 3.85 -23.93
N THR A 302 -8.56 3.12 -24.84
CA THR A 302 -7.89 2.38 -25.91
C THR A 302 -8.14 3.03 -27.26
N ARG A 303 -7.18 2.86 -28.16
CA ARG A 303 -7.33 3.22 -29.57
C ARG A 303 -7.47 1.95 -30.38
N ASP A 304 -8.57 1.83 -31.11
CA ASP A 304 -8.79 0.69 -31.99
C ASP A 304 -7.70 0.71 -33.10
N PRO A 305 -6.86 -0.34 -33.21
CA PRO A 305 -5.75 -0.36 -34.16
C PRO A 305 -6.20 -0.49 -35.62
N VAL A 306 -7.45 -0.87 -35.88
CA VAL A 306 -8.04 -1.08 -37.21
C VAL A 306 -8.88 0.12 -37.66
N THR A 307 -9.73 0.65 -36.77
CA THR A 307 -10.62 1.79 -37.11
C THR A 307 -9.97 3.13 -36.80
N GLY A 308 -8.96 3.16 -35.91
CA GLY A 308 -8.33 4.38 -35.43
C GLY A 308 -9.20 5.19 -34.48
N GLU A 309 -10.36 4.66 -34.07
CA GLU A 309 -11.31 5.29 -33.17
C GLU A 309 -10.78 5.24 -31.73
N GLU A 310 -10.76 6.39 -31.06
CA GLU A 310 -10.26 6.52 -29.69
C GLU A 310 -11.43 6.42 -28.71
N THR A 311 -11.49 5.34 -27.95
CA THR A 311 -12.43 5.18 -26.84
C THR A 311 -11.78 5.76 -25.59
N ARG A 312 -12.21 6.95 -25.19
CA ARG A 312 -11.68 7.62 -23.99
C ARG A 312 -12.34 7.05 -22.74
N ALA A 313 -11.53 6.72 -21.73
CA ALA A 313 -12.04 6.29 -20.43
C ALA A 313 -12.71 7.46 -19.66
N PRO A 314 -13.60 7.15 -18.70
CA PRO A 314 -14.21 8.15 -17.82
C PRO A 314 -13.18 9.07 -17.17
N LEU A 315 -13.57 10.31 -16.88
CA LEU A 315 -12.69 11.33 -16.29
C LEU A 315 -11.99 10.83 -15.02
N GLN A 316 -12.73 10.20 -14.12
CA GLN A 316 -12.20 9.68 -12.86
C GLN A 316 -11.10 8.63 -13.09
N SER A 317 -11.29 7.71 -14.05
CA SER A 317 -10.27 6.72 -14.44
C SER A 317 -9.00 7.39 -14.97
N ARG A 318 -9.14 8.42 -15.81
CA ARG A 318 -7.99 9.19 -16.33
C ARG A 318 -7.25 9.98 -15.25
N MET A 319 -7.95 10.52 -14.26
CA MET A 319 -7.29 11.22 -13.14
C MET A 319 -6.53 10.23 -12.23
N ILE A 320 -7.06 9.03 -12.01
CA ILE A 320 -6.34 7.95 -11.32
C ILE A 320 -5.13 7.47 -12.15
N ALA A 321 -5.25 7.38 -13.49
CA ALA A 321 -4.12 7.09 -14.36
C ALA A 321 -3.01 8.14 -14.22
N ALA A 322 -3.37 9.43 -14.14
CA ALA A 322 -2.39 10.50 -13.97
C ALA A 322 -1.63 10.39 -12.63
N LEU A 323 -2.32 10.01 -11.55
CA LEU A 323 -1.67 9.71 -10.26
C LEU A 323 -0.75 8.49 -10.37
N LEU A 324 -1.21 7.40 -10.99
CA LEU A 324 -0.40 6.19 -11.19
C LEU A 324 0.84 6.46 -12.03
N HIS A 325 0.72 7.21 -13.14
CA HIS A 325 1.86 7.68 -13.93
C HIS A 325 2.85 8.49 -13.10
N THR A 326 2.36 9.40 -12.26
CA THR A 326 3.21 10.21 -11.37
C THR A 326 3.97 9.33 -10.37
N THR A 327 3.29 8.36 -9.73
CA THR A 327 3.93 7.46 -8.78
C THR A 327 4.96 6.54 -9.45
N LEU A 328 4.65 5.99 -10.62
CA LEU A 328 5.58 5.15 -11.38
C LEU A 328 6.80 5.95 -11.88
N ALA A 329 6.58 7.17 -12.37
CA ALA A 329 7.63 8.09 -12.76
C ALA A 329 8.54 8.43 -11.57
N ALA A 330 7.94 8.76 -10.42
CA ALA A 330 8.68 9.10 -9.22
C ALA A 330 9.55 7.95 -8.69
N ARG A 331 9.13 6.69 -8.94
CA ARG A 331 9.87 5.48 -8.57
C ARG A 331 10.97 5.09 -9.56
N SER A 332 10.72 5.28 -10.85
CA SER A 332 11.64 4.88 -11.92
C SER A 332 12.63 5.97 -12.31
N GLY A 333 12.32 7.24 -12.00
CA GLY A 333 13.00 8.39 -12.58
C GLY A 333 12.60 8.64 -14.05
N ASP A 334 11.56 7.98 -14.56
CA ASP A 334 11.10 8.16 -15.93
C ASP A 334 10.29 9.46 -16.07
N MET A 335 10.94 10.47 -16.65
CA MET A 335 10.32 11.77 -16.91
C MET A 335 9.13 11.70 -17.87
N GLU A 336 9.01 10.65 -18.69
CA GLU A 336 7.87 10.50 -19.61
C GLU A 336 6.57 10.26 -18.84
N GLY A 337 6.61 9.53 -17.72
CA GLY A 337 5.43 9.32 -16.89
C GLY A 337 4.90 10.63 -16.29
N PHE A 338 5.76 11.56 -15.86
CA PHE A 338 5.31 12.89 -15.41
C PHE A 338 4.67 13.70 -16.54
N ARG A 339 5.22 13.63 -17.77
CA ARG A 339 4.63 14.29 -18.94
C ARG A 339 3.27 13.74 -19.27
N GLU A 340 3.11 12.42 -19.21
CA GLU A 340 1.84 11.76 -19.51
C GLU A 340 0.76 12.09 -18.47
N ALA A 341 1.12 12.15 -17.18
CA ALA A 341 0.24 12.64 -16.13
C ALA A 341 -0.25 14.07 -16.41
N LEU A 342 0.67 14.99 -16.72
CA LEU A 342 0.32 16.38 -17.06
C LEU A 342 -0.50 16.49 -18.35
N ARG A 343 -0.24 15.65 -19.36
CA ARG A 343 -1.01 15.57 -20.60
C ARG A 343 -2.46 15.20 -20.32
N LEU A 344 -2.70 14.15 -19.53
CA LEU A 344 -4.05 13.69 -19.16
C LEU A 344 -4.83 14.78 -18.42
N MET A 345 -4.20 15.46 -17.46
CA MET A 345 -4.82 16.57 -16.72
C MET A 345 -5.11 17.77 -17.64
N HIS A 346 -4.16 18.12 -18.53
CA HIS A 346 -4.32 19.22 -19.47
C HIS A 346 -5.45 18.96 -20.47
N GLU A 347 -5.53 17.75 -21.02
CA GLU A 347 -6.61 17.37 -21.93
C GLU A 347 -7.97 17.45 -21.27
N ALA A 348 -8.12 16.90 -20.06
CA ALA A 348 -9.35 17.00 -19.29
C ALA A 348 -9.76 18.46 -19.04
N TYR A 349 -8.80 19.33 -18.69
CA TYR A 349 -9.04 20.76 -18.52
C TYR A 349 -9.49 21.44 -19.83
N THR A 350 -8.78 21.23 -20.94
CA THR A 350 -9.11 21.85 -22.23
C THR A 350 -10.47 21.44 -22.79
N ASN A 351 -10.95 20.25 -22.42
CA ASN A 351 -12.27 19.74 -22.81
C ASN A 351 -13.41 20.22 -21.89
N GLY A 352 -13.13 21.05 -20.88
CA GLY A 352 -14.13 21.54 -19.92
C GLY A 352 -14.62 20.48 -18.94
N GLU A 353 -13.89 19.37 -18.79
CA GLU A 353 -14.29 18.25 -17.93
C GLU A 353 -13.99 18.54 -16.44
N LEU A 354 -13.14 19.53 -16.17
CA LEU A 354 -12.66 19.93 -14.84
C LEU A 354 -13.26 21.26 -14.36
N ASP A 355 -14.46 21.62 -14.84
CA ASP A 355 -15.09 22.92 -14.58
C ASP A 355 -15.73 23.04 -13.17
N SER A 356 -15.90 21.92 -12.45
CA SER A 356 -16.43 21.97 -11.09
C SER A 356 -15.46 22.67 -10.12
N ARG A 357 -15.99 23.20 -9.01
CA ARG A 357 -15.16 23.80 -7.95
C ARG A 357 -14.16 22.79 -7.40
N THR A 358 -14.61 21.60 -7.01
CA THR A 358 -13.79 20.50 -6.50
C THR A 358 -12.61 20.13 -7.43
N HIS A 359 -12.85 20.03 -8.74
CA HIS A 359 -11.78 19.72 -9.71
C HIS A 359 -10.74 20.84 -9.82
N ARG A 360 -11.16 22.10 -9.73
CA ARG A 360 -10.25 23.25 -9.73
C ARG A 360 -9.39 23.31 -8.48
N GLU A 361 -9.95 22.98 -7.32
CA GLU A 361 -9.19 22.88 -6.07
C GLU A 361 -8.15 21.76 -6.14
N TRP A 362 -8.55 20.58 -6.61
CA TRP A 362 -7.65 19.45 -6.82
C TRP A 362 -6.49 19.79 -7.78
N LEU A 363 -6.78 20.39 -8.94
CA LEU A 363 -5.75 20.79 -9.91
C LEU A 363 -4.73 21.78 -9.34
N ARG A 364 -5.20 22.73 -8.52
CA ARG A 364 -4.33 23.75 -7.91
C ARG A 364 -3.25 23.11 -7.04
N THR A 365 -3.57 22.05 -6.29
CA THR A 365 -2.60 21.34 -5.45
C THR A 365 -1.81 20.29 -6.22
N VAL A 366 -2.48 19.48 -7.03
CA VAL A 366 -1.85 18.29 -7.63
C VAL A 366 -0.87 18.65 -8.73
N VAL A 367 -1.16 19.62 -9.59
CA VAL A 367 -0.24 20.00 -10.68
C VAL A 367 1.11 20.49 -10.15
N PRO A 368 1.18 21.41 -9.18
CA PRO A 368 2.46 21.74 -8.53
C PRO A 368 3.12 20.54 -7.87
N GLY A 369 2.35 19.67 -7.21
CA GLY A 369 2.88 18.44 -6.62
C GLY A 369 3.58 17.52 -7.63
N VAL A 370 2.98 17.33 -8.82
CA VAL A 370 3.57 16.56 -9.93
C VAL A 370 4.87 17.19 -10.41
N LEU A 371 4.90 18.52 -10.58
CA LEU A 371 6.09 19.26 -10.99
C LEU A 371 7.21 19.19 -9.92
N ALA A 372 6.84 19.30 -8.64
CA ALA A 372 7.77 19.14 -7.52
C ALA A 372 8.35 17.71 -7.47
N ALA A 373 7.53 16.69 -7.66
CA ALA A 373 7.97 15.29 -7.72
C ALA A 373 8.91 15.04 -8.92
N ALA A 374 8.60 15.61 -10.08
CA ALA A 374 9.45 15.57 -11.26
C ALA A 374 10.82 16.18 -10.97
N PHE A 375 10.86 17.38 -10.38
CA PHE A 375 12.11 18.01 -9.97
C PHE A 375 12.92 17.15 -8.97
N LEU A 376 12.27 16.57 -7.95
CA LEU A 376 12.94 15.74 -6.93
C LEU A 376 13.54 14.44 -7.49
N THR A 377 13.17 14.04 -8.70
CA THR A 377 13.57 12.76 -9.34
C THR A 377 14.45 12.97 -10.56
N GLY A 378 15.04 14.16 -10.72
CA GLY A 378 15.96 14.48 -11.81
C GLY A 378 15.35 15.35 -12.91
N GLY A 379 14.15 15.89 -12.69
CA GLY A 379 13.50 16.86 -13.56
C GLY A 379 14.18 18.23 -13.59
N SER A 380 13.62 19.14 -14.39
CA SER A 380 14.25 20.44 -14.65
C SER A 380 13.97 21.45 -13.53
N LEU A 381 14.86 22.44 -13.33
CA LEU A 381 14.57 23.59 -12.46
C LEU A 381 13.37 24.41 -12.93
N GLN A 382 13.02 24.32 -14.22
CA GLN A 382 11.81 24.96 -14.75
C GLN A 382 10.56 24.35 -14.11
N ASP A 383 10.57 23.04 -13.84
CA ASP A 383 9.48 22.36 -13.13
C ASP A 383 9.39 22.86 -11.69
N GLU A 384 10.54 23.06 -11.03
CA GLU A 384 10.61 23.64 -9.67
C GLU A 384 10.07 25.08 -9.62
N ASP A 385 10.54 25.95 -10.52
CA ASP A 385 10.11 27.35 -10.59
C ASP A 385 8.63 27.48 -10.94
N MET A 386 8.14 26.64 -11.86
CA MET A 386 6.72 26.60 -12.21
C MET A 386 5.87 26.11 -11.03
N SER A 387 6.29 25.02 -10.38
CA SER A 387 5.64 24.52 -9.16
C SER A 387 5.53 25.62 -8.10
N ARG A 388 6.64 26.31 -7.82
CA ARG A 388 6.69 27.41 -6.85
C ARG A 388 5.77 28.57 -7.23
N THR A 389 5.81 28.98 -8.50
CA THR A 389 4.95 30.06 -9.03
C THR A 389 3.47 29.72 -8.86
N LEU A 390 3.10 28.48 -9.19
CA LEU A 390 1.72 28.01 -9.05
C LEU A 390 1.30 27.94 -7.58
N LEU A 391 2.15 27.46 -6.68
CA LEU A 391 1.91 27.41 -5.24
C LEU A 391 1.79 28.81 -4.63
N GLU A 392 2.62 29.77 -5.04
CA GLU A 392 2.55 31.17 -4.58
C GLU A 392 1.31 31.90 -5.08
N ALA A 393 0.80 31.51 -6.25
CA ALA A 393 -0.44 32.04 -6.82
C ALA A 393 -1.71 31.44 -6.19
N GLN A 394 -1.59 30.43 -5.33
CA GLN A 394 -2.74 29.88 -4.61
C GLN A 394 -3.21 30.88 -3.55
N CYS A 395 -4.44 31.36 -3.73
CA CYS A 395 -5.22 32.02 -2.68
C CYS A 395 -6.49 31.22 -2.45
N TRP A 396 -6.76 30.92 -1.17
CA TRP A 396 -7.99 30.29 -0.71
C TRP A 396 -8.86 31.36 -0.07
N ASP A 397 -9.80 31.94 -0.83
CA ASP A 397 -10.70 32.99 -0.33
C ASP A 397 -11.92 32.42 0.43
N GLU A 398 -12.10 31.10 0.38
CA GLU A 398 -13.26 30.37 0.89
C GLU A 398 -12.80 29.12 1.67
N ASP A 399 -13.58 28.69 2.66
CA ASP A 399 -13.34 27.45 3.41
C ASP A 399 -13.26 26.22 2.47
N PRO A 400 -12.57 25.13 2.87
CA PRO A 400 -12.61 23.87 2.13
C PRO A 400 -14.06 23.42 1.92
N GLU A 401 -14.37 22.87 0.74
CA GLU A 401 -15.64 22.17 0.56
C GLU A 401 -15.75 21.02 1.58
N ASP A 402 -16.96 20.71 2.03
CA ASP A 402 -17.22 19.63 2.99
C ASP A 402 -16.54 18.31 2.52
N GLY A 403 -15.56 17.83 3.29
CA GLY A 403 -14.84 16.58 3.03
C GLY A 403 -13.34 16.60 3.40
N ASN A 404 -12.88 15.53 4.05
CA ASN A 404 -11.51 15.43 4.59
C ASN A 404 -10.41 15.50 3.51
N LEU A 405 -10.70 15.06 2.28
CA LEU A 405 -9.73 15.06 1.17
C LEU A 405 -9.38 16.48 0.70
N ALA A 406 -10.36 17.39 0.62
CA ALA A 406 -10.14 18.75 0.17
C ALA A 406 -9.28 19.53 1.17
N ALA A 407 -9.59 19.41 2.47
CA ALA A 407 -8.77 19.97 3.55
C ALA A 407 -7.33 19.41 3.51
N SER A 408 -7.18 18.09 3.33
CA SER A 408 -5.86 17.44 3.26
C SER A 408 -5.02 17.95 2.08
N LEU A 409 -5.62 18.10 0.89
CA LEU A 409 -4.92 18.60 -0.29
C LEU A 409 -4.52 20.07 -0.15
N ARG A 410 -5.40 20.92 0.40
CA ARG A 410 -5.05 22.33 0.65
C ARG A 410 -3.91 22.45 1.66
N MET A 411 -3.95 21.68 2.74
CA MET A 411 -2.88 21.62 3.73
C MET A 411 -1.55 21.19 3.10
N CYS A 412 -1.56 20.13 2.28
CA CYS A 412 -0.37 19.68 1.55
C CYS A 412 0.21 20.79 0.66
N GLY A 413 -0.66 21.54 -0.04
CA GLY A 413 -0.27 22.69 -0.86
C GLY A 413 0.40 23.79 -0.04
N GLU A 414 -0.20 24.21 1.07
CA GLU A 414 0.34 25.26 1.94
C GLU A 414 1.66 24.86 2.58
N VAL A 415 1.78 23.64 3.10
CA VAL A 415 3.05 23.15 3.68
C VAL A 415 4.14 23.09 2.62
N THR A 416 3.82 22.63 1.40
CA THR A 416 4.79 22.59 0.28
C THR A 416 5.23 24.00 -0.13
N ARG A 417 4.31 24.96 -0.14
CA ARG A 417 4.60 26.39 -0.39
C ARG A 417 5.55 26.95 0.67
N LEU A 418 5.28 26.69 1.96
CA LEU A 418 6.12 27.11 3.07
C LEU A 418 7.50 26.43 3.05
N GLN A 419 7.57 25.15 2.68
CA GLN A 419 8.85 24.44 2.48
C GLN A 419 9.68 25.07 1.35
N GLY A 420 9.06 25.50 0.25
CA GLY A 420 9.71 26.23 -0.82
C GLY A 420 10.31 27.56 -0.35
N ARG A 421 9.53 28.34 0.41
CA ARG A 421 10.01 29.60 1.04
C ARG A 421 11.13 29.35 2.04
N LEU A 422 11.04 28.27 2.83
CA LEU A 422 12.07 27.89 3.80
C LEU A 422 13.38 27.60 3.09
N THR A 423 13.32 26.84 2.01
CA THR A 423 14.50 26.53 1.19
C THR A 423 15.15 27.82 0.66
N ALA A 424 14.35 28.76 0.15
CA ALA A 424 14.85 30.05 -0.31
C ALA A 424 15.49 30.90 0.81
N ALA A 425 14.88 30.93 2.00
CA ALA A 425 15.38 31.67 3.16
C ALA A 425 16.70 31.08 3.70
N LEU A 426 16.80 29.75 3.76
CA LEU A 426 18.06 29.08 4.14
C LEU A 426 19.16 29.32 3.11
N ASP A 427 18.80 29.37 1.82
CA ASP A 427 19.74 29.64 0.74
C ASP A 427 20.26 31.09 0.75
N SER A 428 19.43 32.06 1.15
CA SER A 428 19.84 33.45 1.36
C SER A 428 20.52 33.69 2.71
N GLY A 429 20.43 32.74 3.66
CA GLY A 429 20.91 32.89 5.03
C GLY A 429 20.07 33.88 5.86
N ASP A 430 18.80 34.06 5.48
CA ASP A 430 17.87 34.99 6.10
C ASP A 430 17.18 34.32 7.32
N GLY A 431 17.75 34.56 8.50
CA GLY A 431 17.25 33.96 9.74
C GLY A 431 15.87 34.50 10.17
N ASP A 432 15.54 35.74 9.82
CA ASP A 432 14.25 36.36 10.15
C ASP A 432 13.15 35.74 9.29
N ALA A 433 13.41 35.56 7.99
CA ALA A 433 12.48 34.87 7.10
C ALA A 433 12.24 33.39 7.52
N VAL A 434 13.24 32.72 8.10
CA VAL A 434 13.04 31.37 8.67
C VAL A 434 12.10 31.42 9.87
N GLU A 435 12.19 32.44 10.73
CA GLU A 435 11.32 32.62 11.89
C GLU A 435 9.87 32.88 11.45
N ASP A 436 9.65 33.78 10.48
CA ASP A 436 8.32 34.06 9.90
C ASP A 436 7.65 32.78 9.37
N ILE A 437 8.44 31.84 8.83
CA ILE A 437 7.94 30.56 8.32
C ILE A 437 7.62 29.59 9.45
N ILE A 438 8.41 29.57 10.53
CA ILE A 438 8.10 28.79 11.74
C ILE A 438 6.77 29.27 12.34
N GLU A 439 6.57 30.59 12.46
CA GLU A 439 5.30 31.17 12.92
C GLU A 439 4.14 30.75 12.01
N ALA A 440 4.28 30.88 10.70
CA ALA A 440 3.24 30.49 9.75
C ALA A 440 2.90 28.99 9.81
N LEU A 441 3.89 28.11 10.01
CA LEU A 441 3.65 26.67 10.18
C LEU A 441 2.91 26.37 11.49
N CYS A 442 3.25 27.06 12.59
CA CYS A 442 2.55 26.93 13.86
C CYS A 442 1.10 27.44 13.78
N GLU A 443 0.85 28.56 13.09
CA GLU A 443 -0.50 29.07 12.84
C GLU A 443 -1.32 28.06 12.02
N LEU A 444 -0.71 27.46 11.01
CA LEU A 444 -1.35 26.45 10.16
C LEU A 444 -1.71 25.16 10.93
N GLU A 445 -0.91 24.75 11.93
CA GLU A 445 -1.26 23.62 12.82
C GLU A 445 -2.47 23.92 13.72
N LEU A 446 -2.80 25.19 13.96
CA LEU A 446 -3.87 25.64 14.85
C LEU A 446 -5.16 26.04 14.12
N ASP A 447 -5.15 26.01 12.78
CA ASP A 447 -6.28 26.46 11.96
C ASP A 447 -7.37 25.38 11.89
N GLU A 448 -8.55 25.70 12.46
CA GLU A 448 -9.72 24.83 12.52
C GLU A 448 -10.25 24.46 11.11
N ALA A 449 -9.93 25.24 10.07
CA ALA A 449 -10.28 24.90 8.69
C ALA A 449 -9.63 23.58 8.20
N PHE A 450 -8.61 23.08 8.89
CA PHE A 450 -7.91 21.83 8.57
C PHE A 450 -8.13 20.71 9.60
N GLU A 451 -9.15 20.81 10.46
CA GLU A 451 -9.46 19.76 11.46
C GLU A 451 -9.63 18.37 10.80
N GLY A 452 -10.25 18.30 9.62
CA GLY A 452 -10.40 17.07 8.82
C GLY A 452 -9.11 16.52 8.19
N ALA A 453 -7.97 17.20 8.37
CA ALA A 453 -6.66 16.82 7.86
C ALA A 453 -5.63 16.54 8.97
N GLU A 454 -6.06 16.33 10.22
CA GLU A 454 -5.20 16.25 11.42
C GLU A 454 -4.02 15.26 11.27
N GLU A 455 -4.21 14.13 10.59
CA GLU A 455 -3.14 13.17 10.31
C GLU A 455 -2.04 13.75 9.40
N TRP A 456 -2.42 14.51 8.37
CA TRP A 456 -1.50 15.13 7.41
C TRP A 456 -0.87 16.41 7.95
N THR A 457 -1.63 17.21 8.71
CA THR A 457 -1.14 18.44 9.34
C THR A 457 0.01 18.13 10.29
N GLY A 458 -0.17 17.16 11.19
CA GLY A 458 0.84 16.81 12.20
C GLY A 458 2.12 16.21 11.63
N VAL A 459 2.03 15.43 10.55
CA VAL A 459 3.22 14.83 9.92
C VAL A 459 3.96 15.86 9.09
N LEU A 460 3.31 16.44 8.07
CA LEU A 460 4.01 17.31 7.11
C LEU A 460 4.50 18.60 7.77
N ALA A 461 3.67 19.27 8.56
CA ALA A 461 4.09 20.49 9.26
C ALA A 461 5.21 20.20 10.26
N GLY A 462 5.10 19.11 11.02
CA GLY A 462 6.15 18.66 11.95
C GLY A 462 7.49 18.39 11.26
N PHE A 463 7.50 17.81 10.06
CA PHE A 463 8.73 17.66 9.26
C PHE A 463 9.34 19.00 8.88
N VAL A 464 8.54 19.90 8.31
CA VAL A 464 9.04 21.20 7.84
C VAL A 464 9.50 22.07 9.01
N LEU A 465 8.77 22.08 10.13
CA LEU A 465 9.18 22.72 11.39
C LEU A 465 10.52 22.17 11.87
N GLY A 466 10.67 20.85 11.87
CA GLY A 466 11.92 20.17 12.15
C GLY A 466 13.10 20.68 11.32
N TYR A 467 12.92 20.74 10.00
CA TYR A 467 13.92 21.27 9.08
C TYR A 467 14.19 22.77 9.28
N ALA A 468 13.17 23.57 9.58
CA ALA A 468 13.31 24.99 9.86
C ALA A 468 14.20 25.23 11.09
N TYR A 469 13.96 24.49 12.18
CA TYR A 469 14.80 24.55 13.37
C TYR A 469 16.22 24.02 13.12
N LEU A 470 16.42 22.99 12.30
CA LEU A 470 17.78 22.60 11.85
C LEU A 470 18.47 23.73 11.08
N GLY A 471 17.72 24.46 10.26
CA GLY A 471 18.20 25.68 9.61
C GLY A 471 18.64 26.75 10.61
N ARG A 472 17.86 26.96 11.68
CA ARG A 472 18.21 27.87 12.78
C ARG A 472 19.48 27.43 13.52
N VAL A 473 19.74 26.12 13.67
CA VAL A 473 21.01 25.62 14.21
C VAL A 473 22.21 26.08 13.36
N VAL A 474 22.07 26.07 12.03
CA VAL A 474 23.15 26.51 11.11
C VAL A 474 23.38 28.02 11.21
N LEU A 475 22.32 28.81 11.38
CA LEU A 475 22.37 30.27 11.44
C LEU A 475 22.67 30.82 12.84
N ALA A 476 22.56 29.99 13.88
CA ALA A 476 22.70 30.40 15.28
C ALA A 476 24.09 30.94 15.63
N ALA A 477 24.11 32.14 16.21
CA ALA A 477 25.32 32.84 16.61
C ALA A 477 25.97 32.24 17.87
N SER A 478 25.17 31.69 18.81
CA SER A 478 25.66 31.14 20.06
C SER A 478 25.53 29.62 20.16
N ALA A 479 26.31 29.01 21.06
CA ALA A 479 26.20 27.56 21.34
C ALA A 479 24.90 27.21 22.10
N GLU A 480 24.35 28.16 22.86
CA GLU A 480 23.11 27.99 23.60
C GLU A 480 21.93 27.91 22.63
N ASP A 481 21.81 28.89 21.72
CA ASP A 481 20.78 28.90 20.67
C ASP A 481 20.87 27.65 19.77
N ARG A 482 22.10 27.21 19.41
CA ARG A 482 22.29 25.96 18.66
C ARG A 482 21.70 24.75 19.39
N THR A 483 21.88 24.69 20.70
CA THR A 483 21.40 23.55 21.49
C THR A 483 19.88 23.61 21.64
N GLU A 484 19.31 24.79 21.87
CA GLU A 484 17.88 25.02 21.93
C GLU A 484 17.18 24.66 20.62
N HIS A 485 17.65 25.21 19.50
CA HIS A 485 17.09 24.90 18.18
C HIS A 485 17.28 23.43 17.79
N LEU A 486 18.38 22.78 18.20
CA LEU A 486 18.56 21.34 17.98
C LEU A 486 17.53 20.51 18.75
N ARG A 487 17.20 20.88 19.99
CA ARG A 487 16.14 20.21 20.77
C ARG A 487 14.76 20.44 20.15
N ALA A 488 14.47 21.65 19.70
CA ALA A 488 13.22 21.96 19.00
C ALA A 488 13.09 21.13 17.70
N ALA A 489 14.14 21.09 16.88
CA ALA A 489 14.18 20.26 15.68
C ALA A 489 13.92 18.79 15.98
N ALA A 490 14.61 18.24 16.98
CA ALA A 490 14.43 16.86 17.41
C ALA A 490 12.99 16.59 17.89
N HIS A 491 12.40 17.49 18.65
CA HIS A 491 11.02 17.37 19.13
C HIS A 491 10.00 17.31 17.97
N HIS A 492 10.06 18.25 17.03
CA HIS A 492 9.11 18.30 15.92
C HIS A 492 9.25 17.10 14.97
N LEU A 493 10.48 16.70 14.67
CA LEU A 493 10.70 15.52 13.82
C LEU A 493 10.30 14.21 14.51
N GLN A 494 10.54 14.09 15.82
CA GLN A 494 10.09 12.93 16.58
C GLN A 494 8.56 12.86 16.61
N ARG A 495 7.89 13.99 16.90
CA ARG A 495 6.41 14.09 16.83
C ARG A 495 5.90 13.64 15.46
N ALA A 496 6.44 14.19 14.37
CA ALA A 496 6.01 13.85 13.01
C ALA A 496 6.16 12.35 12.68
N VAL A 497 7.20 11.71 13.21
CA VAL A 497 7.49 10.30 12.96
C VAL A 497 6.72 9.35 13.89
N GLU A 498 6.33 9.81 15.08
CA GLU A 498 5.51 9.08 16.04
C GLU A 498 4.01 9.21 15.75
N THR A 499 3.58 10.22 14.99
CA THR A 499 2.20 10.33 14.50
C THR A 499 1.78 9.03 13.81
N SER A 500 0.62 8.51 14.22
CA SER A 500 0.00 7.36 13.55
C SER A 500 -0.47 7.80 12.18
N VAL A 501 -0.08 7.04 11.16
CA VAL A 501 -0.44 7.32 9.78
C VAL A 501 -0.92 6.02 9.16
N ASP A 502 -2.15 6.02 8.66
CA ASP A 502 -2.80 4.85 8.09
C ASP A 502 -2.38 4.58 6.62
N VAL A 503 -1.47 5.39 6.09
CA VAL A 503 -0.89 5.25 4.75
C VAL A 503 0.49 4.56 4.82
N PRO A 504 0.61 3.29 4.37
CA PRO A 504 1.84 2.49 4.51
C PRO A 504 3.07 3.09 3.82
N VAL A 505 2.90 3.70 2.64
CA VAL A 505 4.02 4.34 1.93
C VAL A 505 4.60 5.52 2.72
N LEU A 506 3.73 6.32 3.35
CA LEU A 506 4.13 7.42 4.22
C LEU A 506 4.79 6.87 5.49
N ARG A 507 4.21 5.84 6.12
CA ARG A 507 4.84 5.14 7.27
C ARG A 507 6.25 4.63 6.95
N GLY A 508 6.45 4.04 5.77
CA GLY A 508 7.76 3.58 5.30
C GLY A 508 8.78 4.71 5.15
N LEU A 509 8.35 5.88 4.65
CA LEU A 509 9.18 7.09 4.58
C LEU A 509 9.57 7.60 5.97
N LEU A 510 8.61 7.62 6.91
CA LEU A 510 8.85 7.98 8.31
C LEU A 510 9.83 7.02 8.99
N ASP A 511 9.64 5.71 8.79
CA ASP A 511 10.54 4.68 9.32
C ASP A 511 11.96 4.78 8.74
N SER A 512 12.08 5.19 7.48
CA SER A 512 13.35 5.44 6.81
C SER A 512 14.12 6.65 7.37
N SER A 513 13.44 7.55 8.07
CA SER A 513 14.01 8.79 8.62
C SER A 513 14.59 8.62 10.04
N TRP A 514 14.25 7.53 10.75
CA TRP A 514 14.54 7.36 12.18
C TRP A 514 16.01 7.42 12.57
N ALA A 515 16.92 6.79 11.82
CA ALA A 515 18.33 6.73 12.18
C ALA A 515 18.96 8.13 12.23
N GLY A 516 18.68 8.97 11.23
CA GLY A 516 19.15 10.36 11.21
C GLY A 516 18.55 11.20 12.33
N LEU A 517 17.28 10.98 12.66
CA LEU A 517 16.58 11.68 13.75
C LEU A 517 17.12 11.33 15.12
N ILE A 518 17.38 10.05 15.37
CA ILE A 518 17.95 9.60 16.63
C ILE A 518 19.40 10.05 16.77
N ALA A 519 20.15 10.19 15.68
CA ALA A 519 21.48 10.80 15.73
C ALA A 519 21.39 12.24 16.28
N LEU A 520 20.39 13.02 15.84
CA LEU A 520 20.17 14.39 16.32
C LEU A 520 19.77 14.44 17.80
N THR A 521 18.87 13.57 18.26
CA THR A 521 18.51 13.49 19.70
C THR A 521 19.67 13.01 20.55
N ALA A 522 20.43 12.00 20.09
CA ALA A 522 21.60 11.50 20.80
C ALA A 522 22.70 12.56 20.91
N ILE A 523 22.86 13.45 19.92
CA ILE A 523 23.76 14.62 20.05
C ILE A 523 23.24 15.58 21.11
N ALA A 524 21.93 15.86 21.13
CA ALA A 524 21.32 16.79 22.08
C ALA A 524 21.33 16.27 23.54
N GLU A 525 21.21 14.96 23.74
CA GLU A 525 21.03 14.30 25.04
C GLU A 525 22.27 13.50 25.50
N SER A 526 23.22 13.25 24.62
CA SER A 526 24.41 12.40 24.85
C SER A 526 24.09 10.95 25.27
N ASP A 527 23.02 10.35 24.72
CA ASP A 527 22.61 8.95 24.98
C ASP A 527 22.89 8.02 23.76
N PRO A 528 23.97 7.21 23.80
CA PRO A 528 24.34 6.31 22.70
C PRO A 528 23.36 5.13 22.50
N SER A 529 22.58 4.76 23.52
CA SER A 529 21.76 3.54 23.49
C SER A 529 20.57 3.66 22.53
N ARG A 530 20.08 4.88 22.33
CA ARG A 530 18.98 5.19 21.40
C ARG A 530 19.38 4.96 19.94
N ILE A 531 20.63 5.26 19.58
CA ILE A 531 21.15 5.15 18.21
C ILE A 531 20.94 3.75 17.63
N ALA A 532 21.20 2.70 18.42
CA ALA A 532 21.05 1.33 17.96
C ALA A 532 19.61 0.96 17.59
N GLU A 533 18.60 1.48 18.32
CA GLU A 533 17.19 1.26 17.98
C GLU A 533 16.78 2.02 16.72
N GLY A 534 17.20 3.29 16.58
CA GLY A 534 16.94 4.08 15.37
C GLY A 534 17.52 3.41 14.12
N VAL A 535 18.75 2.90 14.19
CA VAL A 535 19.39 2.15 13.09
C VAL A 535 18.64 0.86 12.77
N ARG A 536 18.25 0.06 13.79
CA ARG A 536 17.45 -1.16 13.57
C ARG A 536 16.15 -0.86 12.83
N ARG A 537 15.43 0.17 13.26
CA ARG A 537 14.13 0.55 12.67
C ARG A 537 14.28 1.03 11.23
N THR A 538 15.28 1.87 10.94
CA THR A 538 15.56 2.32 9.57
C THR A 538 16.03 1.18 8.67
N ARG A 539 16.85 0.24 9.17
CA ARG A 539 17.24 -0.96 8.40
C ARG A 539 16.03 -1.83 8.04
N LYS A 540 15.09 -2.02 8.97
CA LYS A 540 13.82 -2.71 8.69
C LYS A 540 12.98 -1.97 7.64
N ALA A 541 13.02 -0.63 7.63
CA ALA A 541 12.33 0.16 6.61
C ALA A 541 12.89 -0.06 5.20
N LEU A 542 14.20 -0.39 5.09
CA LEU A 542 14.84 -0.74 3.82
C LEU A 542 14.38 -2.10 3.26
N ASP A 543 13.63 -2.92 3.98
CA ASP A 543 13.02 -4.12 3.41
C ASP A 543 11.87 -3.76 2.44
N ASN A 544 11.36 -2.53 2.52
CA ASN A 544 10.32 -2.02 1.62
C ASN A 544 10.94 -1.35 0.37
N PRO A 545 10.29 -1.44 -0.80
CA PRO A 545 10.82 -0.89 -2.05
C PRO A 545 10.95 0.64 -2.08
N GLY A 546 10.27 1.37 -1.17
CA GLY A 546 10.36 2.83 -1.05
C GLY A 546 9.57 3.61 -2.11
N PHE A 547 9.29 4.89 -1.83
CA PHE A 547 8.46 5.76 -2.69
C PHE A 547 9.23 6.41 -3.86
N THR A 548 10.52 6.70 -3.66
CA THR A 548 11.41 7.19 -4.72
C THR A 548 12.74 6.44 -4.66
N PRO A 549 13.48 6.32 -5.78
CA PRO A 549 14.73 5.58 -5.80
C PRO A 549 15.81 6.23 -4.92
N GLY A 550 15.63 7.50 -4.52
CA GLY A 550 16.52 8.21 -3.60
C GLY A 550 16.30 7.86 -2.12
N VAL A 551 15.17 7.27 -1.73
CA VAL A 551 14.86 7.00 -0.31
C VAL A 551 15.85 6.02 0.30
N ARG A 552 16.21 4.92 -0.40
CA ARG A 552 17.14 3.92 0.15
C ARG A 552 18.56 4.48 0.31
N PRO A 553 19.17 5.11 -0.72
CA PRO A 553 20.45 5.79 -0.55
C PRO A 553 20.43 6.85 0.57
N TRP A 554 19.34 7.61 0.68
CA TRP A 554 19.17 8.62 1.72
C TRP A 554 19.08 8.03 3.14
N ALA A 555 18.26 7.00 3.32
CA ALA A 555 18.10 6.30 4.60
C ALA A 555 19.42 5.65 5.06
N ARG A 556 20.20 5.10 4.13
CA ARG A 556 21.57 4.62 4.40
C ARG A 556 22.52 5.74 4.80
N GLY A 557 22.40 6.92 4.18
CA GLY A 557 23.08 8.13 4.64
C GLY A 557 22.69 8.51 6.08
N GLY A 558 21.41 8.41 6.43
CA GLY A 558 20.92 8.60 7.80
C GLY A 558 21.52 7.59 8.79
N ILE A 559 21.60 6.31 8.42
CA ILE A 559 22.28 5.27 9.22
C ILE A 559 23.76 5.62 9.40
N ALA A 560 24.45 6.04 8.33
CA ALA A 560 25.86 6.37 8.41
C ALA A 560 26.15 7.57 9.32
N ILE A 561 25.28 8.59 9.31
CA ILE A 561 25.34 9.71 10.28
C ILE A 561 25.19 9.17 11.70
N ALA A 562 24.18 8.33 11.94
CA ALA A 562 23.92 7.75 13.25
C ALA A 562 25.10 6.93 13.78
N MET A 563 25.70 6.10 12.92
CA MET A 563 26.85 5.26 13.26
C MET A 563 28.14 6.09 13.45
N ASP A 564 28.34 7.15 12.66
CA ASP A 564 29.45 8.09 12.91
C ASP A 564 29.28 8.85 14.23
N THR A 565 28.06 9.27 14.57
CA THR A 565 27.74 9.86 15.88
C THR A 565 28.02 8.88 17.02
N LEU A 566 27.64 7.61 16.86
CA LEU A 566 27.93 6.56 17.86
C LEU A 566 29.44 6.39 18.05
N HIS A 567 30.22 6.37 16.97
CA HIS A 567 31.68 6.36 17.04
C HIS A 567 32.22 7.60 17.78
N GLN A 568 31.70 8.80 17.50
CA GLN A 568 32.13 10.03 18.18
C GLN A 568 31.87 10.00 19.69
N LEU A 569 30.74 9.42 20.12
CA LEU A 569 30.36 9.32 21.54
C LEU A 569 31.10 8.21 22.29
N THR A 570 31.40 7.09 21.63
CA THR A 570 31.97 5.88 22.27
C THR A 570 33.48 5.73 22.08
N GLY A 571 34.02 6.30 21.00
CA GLY A 571 35.40 6.10 20.54
C GLY A 571 35.64 4.74 19.86
N ASP A 572 34.63 3.88 19.73
CA ASP A 572 34.74 2.57 19.09
C ASP A 572 34.87 2.72 17.57
N PRO A 573 35.89 2.13 16.90
CA PRO A 573 36.01 2.18 15.44
C PRO A 573 34.94 1.37 14.68
N GLU A 574 34.30 0.36 15.29
CA GLU A 574 33.35 -0.52 14.59
C GLU A 574 32.11 0.21 14.01
N PRO A 575 31.47 1.16 14.73
CA PRO A 575 30.44 1.99 14.12
C PRO A 575 30.91 2.81 12.90
N LEU A 576 32.17 3.24 12.86
CA LEU A 576 32.71 3.94 11.69
C LEU A 576 32.91 3.01 10.49
N ASP A 577 33.34 1.76 10.74
CA ASP A 577 33.38 0.68 9.74
C ASP A 577 32.01 0.50 9.08
N GLU A 578 30.97 0.34 9.90
CA GLU A 578 29.60 0.17 9.43
C GLU A 578 29.10 1.40 8.66
N ALA A 579 29.36 2.61 9.14
CA ALA A 579 28.95 3.84 8.46
C ALA A 579 29.53 3.94 7.03
N ILE A 580 30.79 3.54 6.85
CA ILE A 580 31.46 3.47 5.54
C ILE A 580 30.79 2.41 4.64
N ALA A 581 30.45 1.24 5.20
CA ALA A 581 29.80 0.17 4.46
C ALA A 581 28.39 0.60 3.97
N GLU A 582 27.60 1.24 4.83
CA GLU A 582 26.25 1.71 4.49
C GLU A 582 26.27 2.78 3.38
N LEU A 583 27.17 3.76 3.44
CA LEU A 583 27.32 4.75 2.36
C LEU A 583 27.84 4.13 1.06
N THR A 584 28.74 3.14 1.15
CA THR A 584 29.23 2.41 -0.04
C THR A 584 28.07 1.69 -0.72
N GLN A 585 27.21 1.02 0.05
CA GLN A 585 26.02 0.36 -0.48
C GLN A 585 25.01 1.38 -1.01
N GLY A 586 24.78 2.50 -0.31
CA GLY A 586 23.87 3.55 -0.76
C GLY A 586 24.29 4.18 -2.08
N LEU A 587 25.58 4.37 -2.32
CA LEU A 587 26.09 4.83 -3.61
C LEU A 587 25.97 3.79 -4.73
N ALA A 588 26.09 2.49 -4.41
CA ALA A 588 25.89 1.43 -5.39
C ALA A 588 24.41 1.26 -5.79
N GLU A 589 23.49 1.61 -4.90
CA GLU A 589 22.03 1.60 -5.12
C GLU A 589 21.51 2.89 -5.78
N LEU A 590 22.31 3.96 -5.83
CA LEU A 590 21.89 5.27 -6.36
C LEU A 590 21.86 5.27 -7.90
N PRO A 591 20.72 5.54 -8.55
CA PRO A 591 20.66 5.67 -10.00
C PRO A 591 21.47 6.86 -10.53
N ASP A 592 22.00 6.72 -11.74
CA ASP A 592 22.70 7.80 -12.45
C ASP A 592 21.80 9.03 -12.63
N GLY A 593 22.35 10.23 -12.41
CA GLY A 593 21.62 11.49 -12.57
C GLY A 593 20.69 11.86 -11.43
N MET A 594 20.56 11.03 -10.38
CA MET A 594 19.75 11.37 -9.22
C MET A 594 20.38 12.51 -8.40
N PRO A 595 19.56 13.47 -7.91
CA PRO A 595 20.04 14.52 -7.02
C PRO A 595 20.60 13.91 -5.72
N ASN A 596 21.57 14.59 -5.11
CA ASN A 596 22.32 14.20 -3.89
C ASN A 596 23.50 13.23 -4.06
N GLY A 597 23.79 12.71 -5.27
CA GLY A 597 24.96 11.86 -5.49
C GLY A 597 26.28 12.52 -5.08
N ALA A 598 26.45 13.81 -5.38
CA ALA A 598 27.61 14.58 -4.96
C ALA A 598 27.77 14.63 -3.42
N ARG A 599 26.66 14.74 -2.68
CA ARG A 599 26.68 14.80 -1.21
C ARG A 599 27.04 13.45 -0.59
N LEU A 600 26.36 12.36 -0.98
CA LEU A 600 26.65 11.02 -0.44
C LEU A 600 28.10 10.60 -0.73
N THR A 601 28.61 10.96 -1.92
CA THR A 601 30.02 10.70 -2.30
C THR A 601 30.99 11.49 -1.42
N TRP A 602 30.65 12.74 -1.06
CA TRP A 602 31.45 13.54 -0.14
C TRP A 602 31.44 12.95 1.28
N ASP A 603 30.27 12.57 1.78
CA ASP A 603 30.12 12.03 3.13
C ASP A 603 30.95 10.74 3.28
N LEU A 604 30.95 9.87 2.26
CA LEU A 604 31.81 8.69 2.23
C LEU A 604 33.30 9.05 2.23
N ALA A 605 33.70 10.06 1.45
CA ALA A 605 35.08 10.55 1.42
C ALA A 605 35.53 11.05 2.81
N ALA A 606 34.66 11.78 3.50
CA ALA A 606 34.93 12.31 4.83
C ALA A 606 35.08 11.20 5.88
N LEU A 607 34.23 10.17 5.87
CA LEU A 607 34.35 9.03 6.78
C LEU A 607 35.63 8.21 6.53
N ARG A 608 35.99 7.99 5.26
CA ARG A 608 37.27 7.34 4.86
C ARG A 608 38.48 8.13 5.37
N ALA A 609 38.46 9.46 5.20
CA ALA A 609 39.52 10.33 5.71
C ALA A 609 39.60 10.32 7.24
N LYS A 610 38.47 10.31 7.93
CA LYS A 610 38.40 10.18 9.39
C LYS A 610 39.01 8.86 9.86
N ARG A 611 38.63 7.75 9.23
CA ARG A 611 39.16 6.42 9.54
C ARG A 611 40.67 6.32 9.38
N ALA A 612 41.23 6.97 8.36
CA ALA A 612 42.67 6.99 8.14
C ALA A 612 43.47 7.55 9.33
N THR A 613 42.82 8.25 10.26
CA THR A 613 43.46 8.89 11.42
C THR A 613 43.30 8.13 12.75
N LEU A 614 42.57 7.01 12.78
CA LEU A 614 42.27 6.27 14.02
C LEU A 614 43.38 5.30 14.49
N GLY A 615 44.32 4.93 13.62
CA GLY A 615 45.41 4.01 13.95
C GLY A 615 46.53 4.65 14.78
N PRO A 616 47.23 3.91 15.67
CA PRO A 616 48.42 4.41 16.36
C PRO A 616 49.59 4.48 15.37
N GLY A 617 49.75 5.62 14.68
CA GLY A 617 50.80 5.82 13.69
C GLY A 617 50.58 7.01 12.77
N GLU A 618 51.36 7.09 11.68
CA GLU A 618 51.03 7.99 10.56
C GLU A 618 49.69 7.57 9.93
N ALA A 619 48.98 8.54 9.36
CA ALA A 619 47.67 8.28 8.78
C ALA A 619 47.75 7.23 7.65
N ASP A 620 46.76 6.36 7.57
CA ASP A 620 46.70 5.33 6.53
C ASP A 620 46.60 5.99 5.14
N ALA A 621 47.72 5.96 4.43
CA ALA A 621 47.83 6.54 3.09
C ALA A 621 46.91 5.83 2.08
N GLY A 622 46.53 4.57 2.29
CA GLY A 622 45.56 3.85 1.47
C GLY A 622 44.16 4.45 1.58
N GLU A 623 43.68 4.62 2.81
CA GLU A 623 42.38 5.23 3.11
C GLU A 623 42.31 6.70 2.68
N LEU A 624 43.38 7.48 2.91
CA LEU A 624 43.44 8.87 2.42
C LEU A 624 43.41 8.95 0.89
N ARG A 625 44.06 8.03 0.16
CA ARG A 625 43.96 7.99 -1.31
C ARG A 625 42.54 7.69 -1.77
N ALA A 626 41.86 6.74 -1.13
CA ALA A 626 40.46 6.44 -1.43
C ALA A 626 39.56 7.65 -1.17
N ALA A 627 39.74 8.32 -0.02
CA ALA A 627 39.02 9.54 0.33
C ALA A 627 39.21 10.66 -0.70
N VAL A 628 40.45 10.89 -1.16
CA VAL A 628 40.74 11.90 -2.20
C VAL A 628 40.08 11.54 -3.53
N GLY A 629 40.10 10.26 -3.93
CA GLY A 629 39.42 9.79 -5.14
C GLY A 629 37.91 10.08 -5.11
N LEU A 630 37.25 9.74 -4.01
CA LEU A 630 35.83 10.02 -3.79
C LEU A 630 35.54 11.53 -3.72
N ALA A 631 36.38 12.30 -3.02
CA ALA A 631 36.21 13.75 -2.92
C ALA A 631 36.24 14.42 -4.30
N ARG A 632 37.13 13.99 -5.19
CA ARG A 632 37.18 14.48 -6.58
C ARG A 632 35.97 14.05 -7.40
N ALA A 633 35.50 12.82 -7.22
CA ALA A 633 34.25 12.37 -7.84
C ALA A 633 33.05 13.23 -7.39
N SER A 634 32.96 13.54 -6.10
CA SER A 634 31.96 14.46 -5.54
C SER A 634 32.04 15.86 -6.16
N LEU A 635 33.25 16.42 -6.32
CA LEU A 635 33.44 17.74 -6.95
C LEU A 635 33.00 17.76 -8.42
N ARG A 636 33.22 16.67 -9.17
CA ARG A 636 32.77 16.54 -10.56
C ARG A 636 31.25 16.43 -10.65
N LEU A 637 30.63 15.60 -9.81
CA LEU A 637 29.17 15.52 -9.73
C LEU A 637 28.56 16.88 -9.37
N ALA A 638 29.17 17.61 -8.43
CA ALA A 638 28.73 18.97 -8.11
C ALA A 638 28.93 19.96 -9.28
N ALA A 639 29.92 19.73 -10.15
CA ALA A 639 30.11 20.51 -11.37
C ALA A 639 29.00 20.27 -12.38
N ASP A 640 28.65 19.00 -12.60
CA ASP A 640 27.56 18.61 -13.48
C ASP A 640 26.23 19.19 -12.96
N ASP A 641 25.99 19.13 -11.64
CA ASP A 641 24.84 19.77 -11.00
C ASP A 641 24.81 21.28 -11.26
N VAL A 642 25.95 22.00 -11.13
CA VAL A 642 26.01 23.45 -11.39
C VAL A 642 25.80 23.78 -12.87
N LEU A 643 26.32 22.96 -13.79
CA LEU A 643 26.21 23.18 -15.25
C LEU A 643 24.79 22.90 -15.78
N LEU A 644 24.07 21.96 -15.16
CA LEU A 644 22.70 21.60 -15.51
C LEU A 644 21.67 22.55 -14.87
N GLN A 645 22.07 23.36 -13.88
CA GLN A 645 21.19 24.29 -13.16
C GLN A 645 21.15 25.69 -13.81
N GLN A 646 20.00 26.10 -14.35
CA GLN A 646 19.72 27.50 -14.69
C GLN A 646 19.26 28.27 -13.44
N GLY A 647 20.18 28.94 -12.76
CA GLY A 647 19.86 29.84 -11.62
C GLY A 647 21.11 30.36 -10.90
N THR A 648 21.30 31.69 -10.87
CA THR A 648 22.56 32.31 -10.41
C THR A 648 22.84 32.14 -8.91
N HIS A 649 21.81 32.14 -8.05
CA HIS A 649 22.00 32.08 -6.59
C HIS A 649 22.31 30.68 -6.04
N ARG A 650 21.60 29.65 -6.51
CA ARG A 650 21.79 28.25 -6.05
C ARG A 650 23.12 27.67 -6.54
N GLY A 651 23.48 27.93 -7.80
CA GLY A 651 24.78 27.56 -8.35
C GLY A 651 25.94 28.17 -7.55
N LEU A 652 25.84 29.43 -7.12
CA LEU A 652 26.85 30.11 -6.29
C LEU A 652 27.04 29.47 -4.91
N ARG A 653 25.98 28.98 -4.25
CA ARG A 653 26.08 28.30 -2.95
C ARG A 653 26.68 26.91 -3.07
N ILE A 654 26.25 26.13 -4.07
CA ILE A 654 26.83 24.81 -4.38
C ILE A 654 28.32 24.97 -4.69
N ALA A 655 28.68 25.98 -5.49
CA ALA A 655 30.05 26.33 -5.81
C ALA A 655 30.89 26.69 -4.58
N ARG A 656 30.37 27.53 -3.67
CA ARG A 656 31.08 27.88 -2.42
C ARG A 656 31.28 26.66 -1.52
N GLY A 657 30.25 25.83 -1.35
CA GLY A 657 30.37 24.58 -0.61
C GLY A 657 31.40 23.64 -1.23
N ALA A 658 31.43 23.54 -2.56
CA ALA A 658 32.41 22.74 -3.28
C ALA A 658 33.84 23.28 -3.16
N ALA A 659 34.04 24.60 -3.05
CA ALA A 659 35.36 25.18 -2.79
C ALA A 659 35.92 24.78 -1.41
N ASP A 660 35.07 24.78 -0.37
CA ASP A 660 35.46 24.31 0.97
C ASP A 660 35.76 22.81 1.01
N ARG A 661 34.98 22.02 0.26
CA ARG A 661 35.24 20.59 0.02
C ARG A 661 36.58 20.38 -0.68
N GLY A 662 36.87 21.14 -1.73
CA GLY A 662 38.14 21.10 -2.46
C GLY A 662 39.35 21.39 -1.57
N ARG A 663 39.23 22.36 -0.66
CA ARG A 663 40.27 22.66 0.35
C ARG A 663 40.52 21.48 1.30
N SER A 664 39.45 20.87 1.81
CA SER A 664 39.56 19.72 2.72
C SER A 664 40.17 18.50 2.01
N ALA A 665 39.77 18.24 0.76
CA ALA A 665 40.33 17.17 -0.06
C ALA A 665 41.82 17.39 -0.37
N ALA A 666 42.24 18.63 -0.64
CA ALA A 666 43.63 18.98 -0.86
C ALA A 666 44.50 18.72 0.39
N PHE A 667 43.96 19.00 1.59
CA PHE A 667 44.63 18.66 2.84
C PHE A 667 44.82 17.15 3.02
N TRP A 668 43.81 16.34 2.69
CA TRP A 668 43.93 14.87 2.71
C TRP A 668 44.98 14.36 1.72
N ALA A 669 45.00 14.92 0.50
CA ALA A 669 45.98 14.58 -0.53
C ALA A 669 47.43 14.88 -0.08
N LEU A 670 47.67 16.05 0.51
CA LEU A 670 49.00 16.38 1.07
C LEU A 670 49.44 15.40 2.15
N ARG A 671 48.53 14.99 3.05
CA ARG A 671 48.84 13.98 4.08
C ARG A 671 49.11 12.59 3.50
N ALA A 672 48.56 12.28 2.33
CA ALA A 672 48.83 11.05 1.59
C ALA A 672 50.11 11.10 0.72
N GLY A 673 50.81 12.25 0.68
CA GLY A 673 51.96 12.47 -0.19
C GLY A 673 51.61 12.74 -1.66
N LEU A 674 50.37 13.13 -1.95
CA LEU A 674 49.81 13.36 -3.28
C LEU A 674 49.74 14.86 -3.61
N THR A 675 50.88 15.46 -3.96
CA THR A 675 50.98 16.91 -4.21
C THR A 675 50.23 17.36 -5.47
N GLU A 676 50.26 16.55 -6.54
CA GLU A 676 49.57 16.88 -7.79
C GLU A 676 48.05 16.85 -7.63
N GLU A 677 47.54 15.83 -6.93
CA GLU A 677 46.13 15.70 -6.62
C GLU A 677 45.64 16.79 -5.65
N ALA A 678 46.50 17.26 -4.74
CA ALA A 678 46.17 18.40 -3.89
C ALA A 678 45.93 19.68 -4.70
N MET A 679 46.75 19.94 -5.72
CA MET A 679 46.54 21.05 -6.64
C MET A 679 45.25 20.86 -7.46
N ALA A 680 45.03 19.65 -7.98
CA ALA A 680 43.83 19.32 -8.74
C ALA A 680 42.54 19.53 -7.93
N CYS A 681 42.50 19.11 -6.65
CA CYS A 681 41.34 19.34 -5.78
C CYS A 681 41.04 20.84 -5.57
N LEU A 682 42.07 21.68 -5.45
CA LEU A 682 41.90 23.14 -5.32
C LEU A 682 41.44 23.77 -6.63
N GLU A 683 41.94 23.31 -7.77
CA GLU A 683 41.53 23.77 -9.10
C GLU A 683 40.09 23.37 -9.40
N GLU A 684 39.72 22.11 -9.19
CA GLU A 684 38.35 21.60 -9.34
C GLU A 684 37.38 22.38 -8.43
N GLY A 685 37.71 22.58 -7.15
CA GLY A 685 36.88 23.37 -6.23
C GLY A 685 36.77 24.86 -6.61
N ARG A 686 37.83 25.49 -7.13
CA ARG A 686 37.80 26.89 -7.59
C ARG A 686 37.04 27.08 -8.89
N SER A 687 37.13 26.11 -9.80
CA SER A 687 36.51 26.19 -11.12
C SER A 687 34.98 26.28 -11.08
N LEU A 688 34.38 25.89 -9.96
CA LEU A 688 32.95 25.98 -9.71
C LEU A 688 32.47 27.38 -9.33
N VAL A 689 33.36 28.21 -8.77
CA VAL A 689 33.05 29.56 -8.26
C VAL A 689 33.38 30.66 -9.26
N ALA A 690 34.23 30.36 -10.25
CA ALA A 690 34.76 31.29 -11.24
C ALA A 690 33.91 31.30 -12.52
#